data_AF-A0A2T0KHI6-F1
#
_entry.id   AF-A0A2T0KHI6-F1
#
_cell.length_a   1.000
_cell.length_b   1.000
_cell.length_c   1.000
_cell.angle_alpha   90.00
_cell.angle_beta   90.00
_cell.angle_gamma   90.00
#
_symmetry.space_group_name_H-M   'P 1'
#
loop_
_entity.id
_entity.type
_entity.pdbx_description
1 polymer ?
#
loop_
_entity_poly.entity_id
_entity_poly.type
_entity_poly.pdbx_seq_one_letter_code
_entity_poly.pdbx_strand_id
1 'polypeptide(L)'
;MIAGWPLLRRSLPGSRPFVLLTLWSAVEALPALTGGLLVATALDRGFLRQEPMTGLAWLSLLGVAAAVRAVAVARTYPWLSAAVEPMRDALVRAVVDATLRRAVAGTRPDLAAVAQLGRQVETVRTLVGTLLRTLRQVVTALVAATAGLLALAPAIAGLVGVPLLLAWLLYGALLGPLARRQDELIAADETVAAQAGAALAAVRDIRACGATSRVTGEVGAAIDRQAHATRRFAHLDAVRSVVLVIGTQAPVVLVAVCAPMLLRTGAATVGEVVGALTYLVVTLAPAVRALIGTLGSWSVRMRAVLRRLDLACAAPEPAADGTAEAGPGFDLEAENLTFGYGQHAVPVLQGLDLTVPEGDHLAVVGASGIGKSTLAALFSGMLRPGSGRLLLGGIPVTELPAATVRHRVALIPQEAYVFAGTVRENVMYLCPDADDHTLSAAAAATGLAPVVTRLGGWDAVITAPAHQLSAGERQLIALTRVYLSPAGIVVLDEATCHLDPAAEALAETAFAARGGTLVVVAHRFSSTRRARRILFLDGARPSLGTHDELLATVPGYAALARHAADVGLPTPSCASMPDNPPDPGRWTPARTTPRSTHMTRHLDESPVLVLQRETAGTGWSDIGHGLSVDAGHVLLRASAGTTITEGEPLRLFAVEPGADEVRAVDLRGVDVLPRGDWQLVVARLVAGGGQPSAGRREVADVLRALESTDDARWTAAARAAQRAVLTDTPVSVPAVAAPPPPNDDEGEPLSWLCRMFGIGCPPPTST
;
A
#
# COMPACT_ATOMS: atom_id res chain seq x y z
N MET A 1 -17.71 -19.08 -18.48
CA MET A 1 -17.85 -17.62 -18.74
C MET A 1 -17.01 -16.89 -17.71
N ILE A 2 -16.18 -15.93 -18.13
CA ILE A 2 -15.30 -15.19 -17.23
C ILE A 2 -16.18 -14.22 -16.41
N ALA A 3 -16.19 -14.38 -15.09
CA ALA A 3 -16.85 -13.45 -14.18
C ALA A 3 -16.30 -12.02 -14.39
N GLY A 4 -17.14 -10.99 -14.34
CA GLY A 4 -16.78 -9.61 -14.68
C GLY A 4 -16.82 -9.21 -16.17
N TRP A 5 -16.97 -10.15 -17.12
CA TRP A 5 -17.14 -9.82 -18.54
C TRP A 5 -18.39 -8.96 -18.87
N PRO A 6 -19.56 -9.15 -18.20
CA PRO A 6 -20.72 -8.29 -18.42
C PRO A 6 -20.48 -6.82 -18.01
N LEU A 7 -19.71 -6.59 -16.95
CA LEU A 7 -19.30 -5.24 -16.51
C LEU A 7 -18.42 -4.57 -17.57
N LEU A 8 -17.45 -5.31 -18.10
CA LEU A 8 -16.56 -4.86 -19.18
C LEU A 8 -17.34 -4.51 -20.46
N ARG A 9 -18.28 -5.38 -20.86
CA ARG A 9 -19.07 -5.20 -22.08
C ARG A 9 -19.99 -3.96 -22.01
N ARG A 10 -20.57 -3.68 -20.84
CA ARG A 10 -21.40 -2.48 -20.62
C ARG A 10 -20.59 -1.17 -20.62
N SER A 11 -19.29 -1.27 -20.39
CA SER A 11 -18.37 -0.14 -20.28
C SER A 11 -17.63 0.19 -21.59
N LEU A 12 -17.91 -0.53 -22.67
CA LEU A 12 -17.31 -0.27 -23.98
C LEU A 12 -17.93 0.98 -24.62
N PRO A 13 -17.11 1.86 -25.23
CA PRO A 13 -17.62 3.03 -25.93
C PRO A 13 -18.40 2.64 -27.19
N GLY A 14 -19.06 3.61 -27.82
CA GLY A 14 -19.75 3.43 -29.10
C GLY A 14 -18.84 2.88 -30.20
N SER A 15 -19.40 2.49 -31.35
CA SER A 15 -18.68 1.83 -32.44
C SER A 15 -17.62 2.70 -33.14
N ARG A 16 -17.74 4.04 -33.08
CA ARG A 16 -16.88 5.00 -33.78
C ARG A 16 -15.37 4.82 -33.54
N PRO A 17 -14.84 4.78 -32.30
CA PRO A 17 -13.42 4.54 -32.04
C PRO A 17 -12.94 3.22 -32.66
N PHE A 18 -13.74 2.15 -32.61
CA PHE A 18 -13.37 0.87 -33.20
C PHE A 18 -13.32 0.93 -34.73
N VAL A 19 -14.27 1.59 -35.39
CA VAL A 19 -14.27 1.76 -36.86
C VAL A 19 -13.03 2.54 -37.33
N LEU A 20 -12.72 3.66 -36.66
CA LEU A 20 -11.56 4.47 -37.02
C LEU A 20 -10.24 3.75 -36.71
N LEU A 21 -10.19 2.99 -35.62
CA LEU A 21 -9.05 2.12 -35.32
C LEU A 21 -8.84 1.09 -36.44
N THR A 22 -9.89 0.43 -36.92
CA THR A 22 -9.81 -0.54 -38.02
C THR A 22 -9.34 0.13 -39.32
N LEU A 23 -9.86 1.31 -39.65
CA LEU A 23 -9.48 2.05 -40.86
C LEU A 23 -8.00 2.45 -40.85
N TRP A 24 -7.50 3.02 -39.74
CA TRP A 24 -6.08 3.35 -39.61
C TRP A 24 -5.19 2.10 -39.55
N SER A 25 -5.69 1.00 -39.00
CA SER A 25 -4.96 -0.28 -39.00
C SER A 25 -4.81 -0.86 -40.40
N ALA A 26 -5.79 -0.67 -41.29
CA ALA A 26 -5.67 -1.06 -42.69
C ALA A 26 -4.58 -0.25 -43.41
N VAL A 27 -4.49 1.05 -43.13
CA VAL A 27 -3.41 1.91 -43.67
C VAL A 27 -2.04 1.53 -43.10
N GLU A 28 -1.98 1.20 -41.80
CA GLU A 28 -0.75 0.72 -41.15
C GLU A 28 -0.21 -0.57 -41.79
N ALA A 29 -1.11 -1.42 -42.29
CA ALA A 29 -0.76 -2.71 -42.90
C ALA A 29 -0.13 -2.58 -44.30
N LEU A 30 -0.06 -1.37 -44.88
CA LEU A 30 0.34 -1.15 -46.27
C LEU A 30 1.75 -1.69 -46.58
N PRO A 31 2.81 -1.44 -45.79
CA PRO A 31 4.12 -2.06 -46.01
C PRO A 31 4.11 -3.58 -45.84
N ALA A 32 3.25 -4.09 -44.95
CA ALA A 32 3.12 -5.53 -44.74
C ALA A 32 2.41 -6.22 -45.92
N LEU A 33 1.56 -5.49 -46.65
CA LEU A 33 0.86 -5.96 -47.84
C LEU A 33 1.74 -5.85 -49.09
N THR A 34 2.51 -4.77 -49.24
CA THR A 34 3.28 -4.49 -50.47
C THR A 34 4.74 -4.89 -50.37
N GLY A 35 5.27 -5.15 -49.18
CA GLY A 35 6.70 -5.36 -48.92
C GLY A 35 7.35 -6.41 -49.83
N GLY A 36 6.87 -7.65 -49.76
CA GLY A 36 7.43 -8.72 -50.59
C GLY A 36 7.19 -8.51 -52.10
N LEU A 37 6.06 -7.93 -52.50
CA LEU A 37 5.74 -7.58 -53.89
C LEU A 37 6.72 -6.54 -54.48
N LEU A 38 7.00 -5.47 -53.72
CA LEU A 38 7.90 -4.40 -54.15
C LEU A 38 9.36 -4.88 -54.18
N VAL A 39 9.77 -5.72 -53.23
CA VAL A 39 11.10 -6.34 -53.24
C VAL A 39 11.26 -7.30 -54.43
N ALA A 40 10.25 -8.15 -54.69
CA ALA A 40 10.26 -9.07 -55.83
C ALA A 40 10.34 -8.33 -57.17
N THR A 41 9.51 -7.31 -57.36
CA THR A 41 9.49 -6.51 -58.59
C THR A 41 10.77 -5.69 -58.78
N ALA A 42 11.37 -5.15 -57.71
CA ALA A 42 12.65 -4.46 -57.77
C ALA A 42 13.78 -5.39 -58.26
N LEU A 43 13.77 -6.66 -57.83
CA LEU A 43 14.73 -7.66 -58.27
C LEU A 43 14.50 -8.09 -59.72
N ASP A 44 13.30 -8.57 -60.04
CA ASP A 44 12.99 -9.17 -61.35
C ASP A 44 12.93 -8.15 -62.49
N ARG A 45 12.44 -6.94 -62.23
CA ARG A 45 12.29 -5.90 -63.25
C ARG A 45 13.41 -4.86 -63.23
N GLY A 46 14.24 -4.83 -62.19
CA GLY A 46 15.32 -3.86 -62.03
C GLY A 46 16.69 -4.52 -61.98
N PHE A 47 17.12 -4.94 -60.80
CA PHE A 47 18.50 -5.38 -60.56
C PHE A 47 18.93 -6.58 -61.42
N LEU A 48 18.07 -7.59 -61.60
CA LEU A 48 18.39 -8.76 -62.42
C LEU A 48 18.42 -8.46 -63.93
N ARG A 49 17.79 -7.35 -64.35
CA ARG A 49 17.85 -6.83 -65.73
C ARG A 49 18.99 -5.83 -65.96
N GLN A 50 19.84 -5.63 -64.96
CA GLN A 50 20.88 -4.59 -64.95
C GLN A 50 20.34 -3.15 -65.08
N GLU A 51 19.10 -2.90 -64.63
CA GLU A 51 18.48 -1.57 -64.54
C GLU A 51 18.35 -1.12 -63.08
N PRO A 52 19.43 -0.64 -62.44
CA PRO A 52 19.42 -0.33 -61.00
C PRO A 52 18.47 0.81 -60.63
N MET A 53 18.26 1.79 -61.52
CA MET A 53 17.35 2.91 -61.26
C MET A 53 15.89 2.47 -61.15
N THR A 54 15.45 1.53 -62.00
CA THR A 54 14.12 0.92 -61.93
C THR A 54 13.95 0.14 -60.61
N GLY A 55 14.98 -0.60 -60.20
CA GLY A 55 14.99 -1.31 -58.91
C GLY A 55 14.90 -0.36 -57.70
N LEU A 56 15.69 0.72 -57.69
CA LEU A 56 15.65 1.75 -56.66
C LEU A 56 14.31 2.48 -56.62
N ALA A 57 13.66 2.72 -57.76
CA ALA A 57 12.33 3.33 -57.81
C ALA A 57 11.28 2.47 -57.08
N TRP A 58 11.27 1.15 -57.30
CA TRP A 58 10.37 0.24 -56.58
C TRP A 58 10.67 0.16 -55.07
N LEU A 59 11.94 0.18 -54.67
CA LEU A 59 12.33 0.24 -53.26
C LEU A 59 11.97 1.59 -52.62
N SER A 60 12.03 2.69 -53.36
CA SER A 60 11.61 4.01 -52.88
C SER A 60 10.10 4.04 -52.56
N LEU A 61 9.29 3.34 -53.35
CA LEU A 61 7.85 3.18 -53.09
C LEU A 61 7.59 2.39 -51.79
N LEU A 62 8.43 1.41 -51.46
CA LEU A 62 8.39 0.73 -50.17
C LEU A 62 8.77 1.69 -49.02
N GLY A 63 9.74 2.58 -49.24
CA GLY A 63 10.07 3.66 -48.30
C GLY A 63 8.89 4.61 -48.04
N VAL A 64 8.18 5.00 -49.10
CA VAL A 64 6.94 5.80 -49.00
C VAL A 64 5.87 5.06 -48.20
N ALA A 65 5.65 3.77 -48.48
CA ALA A 65 4.72 2.95 -47.70
C ALA A 65 5.10 2.93 -46.21
N ALA A 66 6.39 2.81 -45.89
CA ALA A 66 6.88 2.82 -44.50
C ALA A 66 6.63 4.18 -43.82
N ALA A 67 6.78 5.30 -44.53
CA ALA A 67 6.45 6.63 -44.03
C ALA A 67 4.94 6.78 -43.76
N VAL A 68 4.09 6.29 -44.67
CA VAL A 68 2.63 6.24 -44.48
C VAL A 68 2.26 5.42 -43.24
N ARG A 69 2.92 4.28 -43.02
CA ARG A 69 2.74 3.47 -41.80
C ARG A 69 3.09 4.26 -40.55
N ALA A 70 4.19 5.01 -40.53
CA ALA A 70 4.58 5.80 -39.36
C ALA A 70 3.49 6.83 -38.99
N VAL A 71 2.91 7.50 -40.00
CA VAL A 71 1.77 8.41 -39.79
C VAL A 71 0.53 7.66 -39.29
N ALA A 72 0.20 6.51 -39.87
CA ALA A 72 -0.95 5.71 -39.46
C ALA A 72 -0.85 5.21 -38.01
N VAL A 73 0.34 4.77 -37.59
CA VAL A 73 0.63 4.39 -36.19
C VAL A 73 0.38 5.57 -35.26
N ALA A 74 0.91 6.76 -35.58
CA ALA A 74 0.70 7.96 -34.78
C ALA A 74 -0.79 8.32 -34.65
N ARG A 75 -1.57 8.18 -35.74
CA ARG A 75 -3.01 8.44 -35.76
C ARG A 75 -3.85 7.40 -35.02
N THR A 76 -3.31 6.23 -34.69
CA THR A 76 -4.03 5.16 -34.00
C THR A 76 -4.10 5.38 -32.48
N TYR A 77 -3.10 6.03 -31.87
CA TYR A 77 -3.03 6.21 -30.41
C TYR A 77 -4.24 6.94 -29.79
N PRO A 78 -4.78 8.04 -30.36
CA PRO A 78 -5.96 8.71 -29.81
C PRO A 78 -7.19 7.79 -29.79
N TRP A 79 -7.38 6.98 -30.83
CA TRP A 79 -8.51 6.05 -30.91
C TRP A 79 -8.34 4.86 -29.97
N LEU A 80 -7.11 4.41 -29.75
CA LEU A 80 -6.79 3.41 -28.73
C LEU A 80 -7.13 3.91 -27.33
N SER A 81 -6.77 5.16 -27.01
CA SER A 81 -7.15 5.79 -25.74
C SER A 81 -8.66 5.94 -25.61
N ALA A 82 -9.34 6.43 -26.65
CA ALA A 82 -10.80 6.56 -26.68
C ALA A 82 -11.53 5.21 -26.50
N ALA A 83 -10.90 4.09 -26.86
CA ALA A 83 -11.45 2.75 -26.67
C ALA A 83 -11.28 2.22 -25.24
N VAL A 84 -10.18 2.57 -24.55
CA VAL A 84 -9.76 1.96 -23.27
C VAL A 84 -10.10 2.83 -22.06
N GLU A 85 -10.03 4.16 -22.18
CA GLU A 85 -10.18 5.06 -21.03
C GLU A 85 -11.61 5.11 -20.46
N PRO A 86 -12.69 5.09 -21.27
CA PRO A 86 -14.05 5.02 -20.73
C PRO A 86 -14.30 3.76 -19.87
N MET A 87 -13.68 2.64 -20.25
CA MET A 87 -13.74 1.40 -19.49
C MET A 87 -13.03 1.55 -18.14
N ARG A 88 -11.84 2.17 -18.11
CA ARG A 88 -11.13 2.48 -16.86
C ARG A 88 -12.02 3.31 -15.94
N ASP A 89 -12.58 4.40 -16.46
CA ASP A 89 -13.39 5.33 -15.65
C ASP A 89 -14.64 4.65 -15.08
N ALA A 90 -15.31 3.81 -15.88
CA ALA A 90 -16.45 3.03 -15.42
C ALA A 90 -16.06 2.03 -14.31
N LEU A 91 -14.92 1.34 -14.46
CA LEU A 91 -14.40 0.40 -13.46
C LEU A 91 -14.00 1.11 -12.15
N VAL A 92 -13.33 2.27 -12.24
CA VAL A 92 -12.99 3.07 -11.04
C VAL A 92 -14.26 3.47 -10.31
N ARG A 93 -15.27 4.02 -11.01
CA ARG A 93 -16.54 4.41 -10.40
C ARG A 93 -17.23 3.22 -9.73
N ALA A 94 -17.30 2.07 -10.41
CA ALA A 94 -17.93 0.87 -9.86
C ALA A 94 -17.22 0.37 -8.59
N VAL A 95 -15.89 0.35 -8.58
CA VAL A 95 -15.08 -0.05 -7.43
C VAL A 95 -15.27 0.89 -6.24
N VAL A 96 -15.21 2.21 -6.48
CA VAL A 96 -15.36 3.23 -5.43
C VAL A 96 -16.76 3.14 -4.84
N ASP A 97 -17.78 3.10 -5.68
CA ASP A 97 -19.17 3.04 -5.27
C ASP A 97 -19.51 1.73 -4.53
N ALA A 98 -19.04 0.57 -5.01
CA ALA A 98 -19.21 -0.70 -4.29
C ALA A 98 -18.50 -0.70 -2.92
N THR A 99 -17.33 -0.06 -2.82
CA THR A 99 -16.58 0.03 -1.56
C THR A 99 -17.27 0.97 -0.58
N LEU A 100 -17.77 2.12 -1.05
CA LEU A 100 -18.56 3.04 -0.24
C LEU A 100 -19.84 2.37 0.25
N ARG A 101 -20.56 1.64 -0.60
CA ARG A 101 -21.76 0.90 -0.21
C ARG A 101 -21.48 -0.17 0.84
N ARG A 102 -20.39 -0.95 0.71
CA ARG A 102 -19.96 -1.93 1.73
C ARG A 102 -19.57 -1.27 3.05
N ALA A 103 -18.86 -0.14 2.99
CA ALA A 103 -18.49 0.64 4.17
C ALA A 103 -19.72 1.15 4.93
N VAL A 104 -20.70 1.68 4.19
CA VAL A 104 -21.97 2.16 4.75
C VAL A 104 -22.83 1.01 5.31
N ALA A 105 -22.74 -0.20 4.73
CA ALA A 105 -23.43 -1.39 5.22
C ALA A 105 -22.79 -2.02 6.49
N GLY A 106 -21.80 -1.36 7.11
CA GLY A 106 -21.18 -1.80 8.36
C GLY A 106 -19.99 -2.76 8.19
N THR A 107 -19.53 -3.00 6.95
CA THR A 107 -18.27 -3.72 6.74
C THR A 107 -17.12 -2.74 6.97
N ARG A 108 -16.16 -3.05 7.85
CA ARG A 108 -15.00 -2.17 8.09
C ARG A 108 -14.30 -1.85 6.75
N PRO A 109 -14.26 -0.59 6.30
CA PRO A 109 -13.61 -0.23 5.06
C PRO A 109 -12.10 -0.36 5.23
N ASP A 110 -11.49 -1.25 4.45
CA ASP A 110 -10.04 -1.32 4.34
C ASP A 110 -9.56 -0.28 3.32
N LEU A 111 -8.99 0.82 3.80
CA LEU A 111 -8.44 1.89 2.95
C LEU A 111 -7.30 1.36 2.06
N ALA A 112 -6.54 0.36 2.53
CA ALA A 112 -5.53 -0.31 1.71
C ALA A 112 -6.19 -1.11 0.57
N ALA A 113 -7.38 -1.66 0.79
CA ALA A 113 -8.16 -2.31 -0.25
C ALA A 113 -8.60 -1.33 -1.34
N VAL A 114 -8.98 -0.09 -1.03
CA VAL A 114 -9.33 0.93 -2.06
C VAL A 114 -8.14 1.25 -2.95
N ALA A 115 -6.98 1.53 -2.35
CA ALA A 115 -5.75 1.81 -3.11
C ALA A 115 -5.30 0.58 -3.93
N GLN A 116 -5.46 -0.62 -3.39
CA GLN A 116 -5.18 -1.87 -4.09
C GLN A 116 -6.13 -2.12 -5.26
N LEU A 117 -7.42 -1.84 -5.09
CA LEU A 117 -8.41 -1.96 -6.16
C LEU A 117 -8.18 -0.91 -7.26
N GLY A 118 -7.76 0.30 -6.91
CA GLY A 118 -7.30 1.31 -7.87
C GLY A 118 -6.13 0.80 -8.73
N ARG A 119 -5.10 0.22 -8.10
CA ARG A 119 -3.98 -0.44 -8.83
C ARG A 119 -4.45 -1.60 -9.71
N GLN A 120 -5.46 -2.35 -9.28
CA GLN A 120 -6.03 -3.44 -10.07
C GLN A 120 -6.77 -2.92 -11.30
N VAL A 121 -7.57 -1.86 -11.18
CA VAL A 121 -8.22 -1.22 -12.34
C VAL A 121 -7.19 -0.72 -13.35
N GLU A 122 -6.10 -0.12 -12.86
CA GLU A 122 -4.99 0.34 -13.69
C GLU A 122 -4.28 -0.83 -14.41
N THR A 123 -4.15 -1.97 -13.73
CA THR A 123 -3.66 -3.21 -14.33
C THR A 123 -4.60 -3.69 -15.44
N VAL A 124 -5.93 -3.68 -15.24
CA VAL A 124 -6.89 -4.03 -16.28
C VAL A 124 -6.76 -3.10 -17.49
N ARG A 125 -6.71 -1.78 -17.26
CA ARG A 125 -6.54 -0.77 -18.31
C ARG A 125 -5.31 -1.07 -19.16
N THR A 126 -4.17 -1.31 -18.51
CA THR A 126 -2.90 -1.61 -19.18
C THR A 126 -2.97 -2.93 -19.97
N LEU A 127 -3.58 -3.97 -19.40
CA LEU A 127 -3.74 -5.27 -20.06
C LEU A 127 -4.67 -5.21 -21.27
N VAL A 128 -5.83 -4.56 -21.15
CA VAL A 128 -6.78 -4.38 -22.26
C VAL A 128 -6.16 -3.53 -23.35
N GLY A 129 -5.52 -2.41 -23.00
CA GLY A 129 -4.84 -1.54 -23.97
C GLY A 129 -3.71 -2.25 -24.70
N THR A 130 -2.93 -3.07 -23.99
CA THR A 130 -1.87 -3.88 -24.60
C THR A 130 -2.44 -4.97 -25.50
N LEU A 131 -3.47 -5.69 -25.06
CA LEU A 131 -4.12 -6.70 -25.90
C LEU A 131 -4.70 -6.08 -27.16
N LEU A 132 -5.47 -4.99 -27.04
CA LEU A 132 -6.12 -4.35 -28.18
C LEU A 132 -5.07 -3.85 -29.18
N ARG A 133 -3.98 -3.25 -28.69
CA ARG A 133 -2.87 -2.80 -29.54
C ARG A 133 -2.20 -3.96 -30.28
N THR A 134 -1.80 -5.00 -29.55
CA THR A 134 -1.04 -6.10 -30.12
C THR A 134 -1.89 -6.99 -31.01
N LEU A 135 -3.11 -7.34 -30.59
CA LEU A 135 -4.01 -8.17 -31.39
C LEU A 135 -4.37 -7.49 -32.71
N ARG A 136 -4.69 -6.19 -32.67
CA ARG A 136 -4.92 -5.38 -33.87
C ARG A 136 -3.71 -5.43 -34.81
N GLN A 137 -2.52 -5.09 -34.32
CA GLN A 137 -1.29 -5.06 -35.13
C GLN A 137 -0.98 -6.43 -35.75
N VAL A 138 -1.15 -7.50 -34.97
CA VAL A 138 -0.92 -8.87 -35.41
C VAL A 138 -1.94 -9.30 -36.46
N VAL A 139 -3.24 -9.07 -36.23
CA VAL A 139 -4.30 -9.44 -37.18
C VAL A 139 -4.08 -8.71 -38.50
N THR A 140 -3.80 -7.41 -38.47
CA THR A 140 -3.53 -6.65 -39.69
C THR A 140 -2.27 -7.11 -40.41
N ALA A 141 -1.20 -7.43 -39.68
CA ALA A 141 0.03 -7.93 -40.27
C ALA A 141 -0.15 -9.32 -40.90
N LEU A 142 -0.86 -10.22 -40.22
CA LEU A 142 -1.16 -11.56 -40.74
C LEU A 142 -2.02 -11.49 -42.00
N VAL A 143 -3.14 -10.75 -41.96
CA VAL A 143 -4.02 -10.59 -43.11
C VAL A 143 -3.28 -9.97 -44.30
N ALA A 144 -2.53 -8.90 -44.07
CA ALA A 144 -1.77 -8.22 -45.12
C ALA A 144 -0.66 -9.10 -45.71
N ALA A 145 0.13 -9.78 -44.87
CA ALA A 145 1.21 -10.63 -45.34
C ALA A 145 0.70 -11.88 -46.07
N THR A 146 -0.40 -12.49 -45.59
CA THR A 146 -1.02 -13.63 -46.28
C THR A 146 -1.64 -13.22 -47.62
N ALA A 147 -2.35 -12.08 -47.67
CA ALA A 147 -2.88 -11.53 -48.91
C ALA A 147 -1.76 -11.17 -49.90
N GLY A 148 -0.69 -10.52 -49.43
CA GLY A 148 0.48 -10.16 -50.23
C GLY A 148 1.24 -11.38 -50.75
N LEU A 149 1.39 -12.43 -49.94
CA LEU A 149 2.02 -13.68 -50.35
C LEU A 149 1.18 -14.46 -51.37
N LEU A 150 -0.14 -14.52 -51.19
CA LEU A 150 -1.06 -15.13 -52.15
C LEU A 150 -1.08 -14.39 -53.50
N ALA A 151 -1.01 -13.05 -53.45
CA ALA A 151 -0.94 -12.23 -54.65
C ALA A 151 0.40 -12.34 -55.38
N LEU A 152 1.50 -12.57 -54.65
CA LEU A 152 2.83 -12.71 -55.22
C LEU A 152 3.08 -14.11 -55.80
N ALA A 153 2.89 -15.16 -55.01
CA ALA A 153 3.27 -16.53 -55.37
C ALA A 153 2.34 -17.56 -54.71
N PRO A 154 1.18 -17.88 -55.32
CA PRO A 154 0.19 -18.79 -54.71
C PRO A 154 0.72 -20.21 -54.48
N ALA A 155 1.66 -20.68 -55.31
CA ALA A 155 2.33 -21.97 -55.12
C ALA A 155 3.17 -21.99 -53.83
N ILE A 156 3.91 -20.92 -53.54
CA ILE A 156 4.69 -20.78 -52.30
C ILE A 156 3.76 -20.62 -51.10
N ALA A 157 2.65 -19.89 -51.25
CA ALA A 157 1.66 -19.73 -50.18
C ALA A 157 1.07 -21.08 -49.73
N GLY A 158 0.74 -21.98 -50.68
CA GLY A 158 0.28 -23.33 -50.35
C GLY A 158 1.32 -24.17 -49.61
N LEU A 159 2.58 -24.09 -50.03
CA LEU A 159 3.72 -24.79 -49.41
C LEU A 159 3.95 -24.33 -47.96
N VAL A 160 3.89 -23.03 -47.71
CA VAL A 160 4.08 -22.41 -46.38
C VAL A 160 2.87 -22.64 -45.47
N GLY A 161 1.66 -22.70 -46.03
CA GLY A 161 0.42 -22.85 -45.27
C GLY A 161 0.38 -24.12 -44.42
N VAL A 162 0.93 -25.23 -44.92
CA VAL A 162 0.94 -26.54 -44.24
C VAL A 162 1.71 -26.51 -42.90
N PRO A 163 3.00 -26.14 -42.84
CA PRO A 163 3.74 -26.07 -41.58
C PRO A 163 3.16 -25.02 -40.62
N LEU A 164 2.62 -23.90 -41.13
CA LEU A 164 1.95 -22.90 -40.30
C LEU A 164 0.66 -23.45 -39.66
N LEU A 165 -0.19 -24.13 -40.42
CA LEU A 165 -1.41 -24.78 -39.91
C LEU A 165 -1.07 -25.84 -38.86
N LEU A 166 -0.06 -26.67 -39.11
CA LEU A 166 0.38 -27.68 -38.15
C LEU A 166 0.87 -27.03 -36.85
N ALA A 167 1.69 -25.98 -36.93
CA ALA A 167 2.15 -25.24 -35.77
C ALA A 167 0.98 -24.62 -34.97
N TRP A 168 -0.03 -24.11 -35.67
CA TRP A 168 -1.25 -23.58 -35.04
C TRP A 168 -2.08 -24.65 -34.34
N LEU A 169 -2.26 -25.82 -34.95
CA LEU A 169 -2.96 -26.95 -34.33
C LEU A 169 -2.23 -27.45 -33.08
N LEU A 170 -0.91 -27.61 -33.16
CA LEU A 170 -0.07 -27.99 -32.02
C LEU A 170 -0.12 -26.94 -30.90
N TYR A 171 -0.08 -25.66 -31.25
CA TYR A 171 -0.25 -24.57 -30.29
C TYR A 171 -1.62 -24.65 -29.60
N GLY A 172 -2.70 -24.83 -30.37
CA GLY A 172 -4.05 -24.99 -29.85
C GLY A 172 -4.18 -26.16 -28.87
N ALA A 173 -3.55 -27.30 -29.17
CA ALA A 173 -3.51 -28.46 -28.28
C ALA A 173 -2.77 -28.19 -26.96
N LEU A 174 -1.73 -27.34 -26.99
CA LEU A 174 -0.94 -26.95 -25.80
C LEU A 174 -1.62 -25.89 -24.93
N LEU A 175 -2.59 -25.13 -25.44
CA LEU A 175 -3.25 -24.05 -24.70
C LEU A 175 -3.95 -24.53 -23.43
N GLY A 176 -4.68 -25.65 -23.49
CA GLY A 176 -5.42 -26.20 -22.34
C GLY A 176 -4.50 -26.60 -21.18
N PRO A 177 -3.48 -27.46 -21.42
CA PRO A 177 -2.49 -27.81 -20.41
C PRO A 177 -1.74 -26.61 -19.83
N LEU A 178 -1.35 -25.66 -20.69
CA LEU A 178 -0.67 -24.44 -20.27
C LEU A 178 -1.55 -23.61 -19.32
N ALA A 179 -2.83 -23.40 -19.69
CA ALA A 179 -3.78 -22.66 -18.87
C ALA A 179 -3.98 -23.31 -17.49
N ARG A 180 -4.09 -24.64 -17.41
CA ARG A 180 -4.23 -25.36 -16.13
C ARG A 180 -3.00 -25.20 -15.24
N ARG A 181 -1.79 -25.36 -15.78
CA ARG A 181 -0.54 -25.18 -15.02
C ARG A 181 -0.32 -23.74 -14.58
N GLN A 182 -0.82 -22.79 -15.37
CA GLN A 182 -0.79 -21.40 -15.01
C GLN A 182 -1.76 -21.07 -13.86
N ASP A 183 -2.92 -21.73 -13.82
CA ASP A 183 -3.86 -21.63 -12.70
C ASP A 183 -3.26 -22.24 -11.41
N GLU A 184 -2.54 -23.37 -11.50
CA GLU A 184 -1.77 -23.95 -10.37
C GLU A 184 -0.69 -22.98 -9.86
N LEU A 185 0.05 -22.32 -10.76
CA LEU A 185 1.06 -21.32 -10.40
C LEU A 185 0.44 -20.13 -9.66
N ILE A 186 -0.71 -19.62 -10.13
CA ILE A 186 -1.43 -18.53 -9.45
C ILE A 186 -1.85 -18.95 -8.04
N ALA A 187 -2.41 -20.14 -7.88
CA ALA A 187 -2.85 -20.62 -6.58
C ALA A 187 -1.69 -20.73 -5.58
N ALA A 188 -0.51 -21.17 -6.05
CA ALA A 188 0.70 -21.22 -5.25
C ALA A 188 1.19 -19.82 -4.85
N ASP A 189 1.21 -18.87 -5.79
CA ASP A 189 1.59 -17.47 -5.53
C ASP A 189 0.63 -16.78 -4.53
N GLU A 190 -0.67 -17.02 -4.65
CA GLU A 190 -1.68 -16.53 -3.70
C GLU A 190 -1.47 -17.13 -2.30
N THR A 191 -1.06 -18.39 -2.21
CA THR A 191 -0.76 -19.04 -0.93
C THR A 191 0.46 -18.40 -0.26
N VAL A 192 1.53 -18.13 -1.03
CA VAL A 192 2.73 -17.45 -0.51
C VAL A 192 2.38 -16.05 -0.02
N ALA A 193 1.64 -15.27 -0.82
CA ALA A 193 1.23 -13.93 -0.42
C ALA A 193 0.36 -13.93 0.85
N ALA A 194 -0.58 -14.86 0.97
CA ALA A 194 -1.44 -14.98 2.15
C ALA A 194 -0.66 -15.34 3.42
N GLN A 195 0.24 -16.33 3.33
CA GLN A 195 1.05 -16.76 4.47
C GLN A 195 2.10 -15.72 4.88
N ALA A 196 2.79 -15.12 3.91
CA ALA A 196 3.73 -14.04 4.17
C ALA A 196 3.03 -12.80 4.76
N GLY A 197 1.85 -12.45 4.25
CA GLY A 197 1.04 -11.36 4.80
C GLY A 197 0.63 -11.60 6.26
N ALA A 198 0.16 -12.80 6.58
CA ALA A 198 -0.18 -13.17 7.95
C ALA A 198 1.06 -13.15 8.88
N ALA A 199 2.21 -13.63 8.41
CA ALA A 199 3.47 -13.58 9.14
C ALA A 199 3.92 -12.14 9.43
N LEU A 200 3.83 -11.24 8.45
CA LEU A 200 4.18 -9.83 8.64
C LEU A 200 3.25 -9.12 9.62
N ALA A 201 1.95 -9.43 9.58
CA ALA A 201 0.98 -8.90 10.55
C ALA A 201 1.31 -9.35 11.99
N ALA A 202 1.84 -10.56 12.15
CA ALA A 202 2.21 -11.14 13.44
C ALA A 202 3.70 -10.97 13.80
N VAL A 203 4.47 -10.11 13.12
CA VAL A 203 5.93 -10.05 13.26
C VAL A 203 6.40 -9.76 14.69
N ARG A 204 5.64 -8.96 15.45
CA ARG A 204 5.93 -8.67 16.86
C ARG A 204 5.81 -9.93 17.72
N ASP A 205 4.73 -10.69 17.54
CA ASP A 205 4.48 -11.93 18.29
C ASP A 205 5.47 -13.02 17.90
N ILE A 206 5.76 -13.17 16.60
CA ILE A 206 6.74 -14.14 16.10
C ILE A 206 8.11 -13.88 16.73
N ARG A 207 8.53 -12.61 16.80
CA ARG A 207 9.80 -12.22 17.41
C ARG A 207 9.79 -12.39 18.92
N ALA A 208 8.73 -11.96 19.60
CA ALA A 208 8.62 -12.03 21.06
C ALA A 208 8.56 -13.48 21.56
N CYS A 209 7.88 -14.37 20.82
CA CYS A 209 7.70 -15.77 21.17
C CYS A 209 8.77 -16.71 20.59
N GLY A 210 9.76 -16.19 19.85
CA GLY A 210 10.84 -17.00 19.26
C GLY A 210 10.38 -17.96 18.15
N ALA A 211 9.26 -17.67 17.47
CA ALA A 211 8.66 -18.55 16.45
C ALA A 211 9.23 -18.36 15.04
N THR A 212 10.31 -17.59 14.88
CA THR A 212 10.86 -17.19 13.57
C THR A 212 11.17 -18.39 12.67
N SER A 213 11.89 -19.40 13.17
CA SER A 213 12.30 -20.58 12.40
C SER A 213 11.12 -21.39 11.86
N ARG A 214 10.07 -21.52 12.67
CA ARG A 214 8.84 -22.19 12.28
C ARG A 214 8.14 -21.44 11.14
N VAL A 215 7.97 -20.13 11.28
CA VAL A 215 7.28 -19.32 10.28
C VAL A 215 8.09 -19.23 8.99
N THR A 216 9.42 -19.11 9.07
CA THR A 216 10.28 -19.17 7.87
C THR A 216 10.20 -20.52 7.17
N GLY A 217 10.10 -21.63 7.92
CA GLY A 217 9.88 -22.96 7.34
C GLY A 217 8.51 -23.10 6.67
N GLU A 218 7.44 -22.60 7.30
CA GLU A 218 6.08 -22.64 6.73
C GLU A 218 5.97 -21.81 5.43
N VAL A 219 6.50 -20.57 5.45
CA VAL A 219 6.54 -19.71 4.26
C VAL A 219 7.50 -20.29 3.21
N GLY A 220 8.65 -20.83 3.62
CA GLY A 220 9.61 -21.50 2.74
C GLY A 220 8.98 -22.66 1.98
N ALA A 221 8.22 -23.53 2.65
CA ALA A 221 7.51 -24.63 1.99
C ALA A 221 6.46 -24.16 0.97
N ALA A 222 5.85 -22.98 1.16
CA ALA A 222 4.98 -22.38 0.15
C ALA A 222 5.77 -21.81 -1.04
N ILE A 223 6.92 -21.18 -0.79
CA ILE A 223 7.84 -20.71 -1.82
C ILE A 223 8.34 -21.89 -2.66
N ASP A 224 8.69 -23.03 -2.05
CA ASP A 224 9.13 -24.24 -2.76
C ASP A 224 8.03 -24.80 -3.65
N ARG A 225 6.79 -24.85 -3.16
CA ARG A 225 5.63 -25.24 -3.97
C ARG A 225 5.42 -24.29 -5.15
N GLN A 226 5.57 -22.98 -4.95
CA GLN A 226 5.53 -21.99 -6.03
C GLN A 226 6.67 -22.20 -7.03
N ALA A 227 7.89 -22.50 -6.57
CA ALA A 227 9.03 -22.77 -7.43
C ALA A 227 8.79 -24.03 -8.28
N HIS A 228 8.25 -25.10 -7.70
CA HIS A 228 7.89 -26.32 -8.44
C HIS A 228 6.78 -26.06 -9.48
N ALA A 229 5.74 -25.30 -9.12
CA ALA A 229 4.68 -24.90 -10.06
C ALA A 229 5.26 -24.05 -11.21
N THR A 230 6.16 -23.12 -10.90
CA THR A 230 6.86 -22.26 -11.87
C THR A 230 7.68 -23.10 -12.84
N ARG A 231 8.49 -24.05 -12.34
CA ARG A 231 9.30 -24.96 -13.19
C ARG A 231 8.41 -25.81 -14.10
N ARG A 232 7.31 -26.36 -13.57
CA ARG A 232 6.33 -27.15 -14.35
C ARG A 232 5.67 -26.33 -15.45
N PHE A 233 5.33 -25.07 -15.18
CA PHE A 233 4.82 -24.14 -16.19
C PHE A 233 5.91 -23.82 -17.23
N ALA A 234 7.11 -23.47 -16.79
CA ALA A 234 8.24 -23.13 -17.65
C ALA A 234 8.62 -24.25 -18.62
N HIS A 235 8.57 -25.53 -18.19
CA HIS A 235 8.80 -26.65 -19.09
C HIS A 235 7.78 -26.74 -20.22
N LEU A 236 6.48 -26.58 -19.92
CA LEU A 236 5.45 -26.54 -20.96
C LEU A 236 5.57 -25.29 -21.86
N ASP A 237 5.94 -24.16 -21.27
CA ASP A 237 6.16 -22.91 -22.00
C ASP A 237 7.36 -23.01 -22.95
N ALA A 238 8.41 -23.74 -22.56
CA ALA A 238 9.56 -24.04 -23.40
C ALA A 238 9.16 -24.94 -24.58
N VAL A 239 8.38 -26.01 -24.34
CA VAL A 239 7.83 -26.85 -25.43
C VAL A 239 6.99 -26.03 -26.40
N ARG A 240 6.10 -25.17 -25.88
CA ARG A 240 5.31 -24.23 -26.67
C ARG A 240 6.19 -23.29 -27.52
N SER A 241 7.29 -22.81 -26.94
CA SER A 241 8.25 -21.94 -27.63
C SER A 241 8.99 -22.66 -28.75
N VAL A 242 9.36 -23.93 -28.56
CA VAL A 242 9.97 -24.76 -29.61
C VAL A 242 9.00 -24.98 -30.78
N VAL A 243 7.73 -25.33 -30.50
CA VAL A 243 6.68 -25.48 -31.53
C VAL A 243 6.54 -24.19 -32.36
N LEU A 244 6.60 -23.03 -31.70
CA LEU A 244 6.53 -21.72 -32.35
C LEU A 244 7.77 -21.41 -33.21
N VAL A 245 8.97 -21.69 -32.70
CA VAL A 245 10.21 -21.48 -33.45
C VAL A 245 10.22 -22.37 -34.69
N ILE A 246 9.89 -23.66 -34.54
CA ILE A 246 9.77 -24.58 -35.67
C ILE A 246 8.68 -24.10 -36.63
N GLY A 247 7.50 -23.73 -36.14
CA GLY A 247 6.39 -23.26 -36.97
C GLY A 247 6.70 -21.99 -37.77
N THR A 248 7.58 -21.12 -37.27
CA THR A 248 7.98 -19.87 -37.95
C THR A 248 9.23 -20.03 -38.82
N GLN A 249 10.17 -20.91 -38.46
CA GLN A 249 11.41 -21.13 -39.21
C GLN A 249 11.30 -22.25 -40.26
N ALA A 250 10.50 -23.29 -40.01
CA ALA A 250 10.29 -24.37 -40.96
C ALA A 250 9.78 -23.87 -42.33
N PRO A 251 8.83 -22.92 -42.43
CA PRO A 251 8.42 -22.39 -43.74
C PRO A 251 9.55 -21.67 -44.47
N VAL A 252 10.42 -20.94 -43.75
CA VAL A 252 11.58 -20.24 -44.33
C VAL A 252 12.56 -21.27 -44.91
N VAL A 253 12.91 -22.29 -44.13
CA VAL A 253 13.79 -23.38 -44.56
C VAL A 253 13.18 -24.16 -45.73
N LEU A 254 11.88 -24.45 -45.67
CA LEU A 254 11.16 -25.17 -46.71
C LEU A 254 11.17 -24.41 -48.04
N VAL A 255 10.93 -23.10 -48.02
CA VAL A 255 11.04 -22.25 -49.23
C VAL A 255 12.47 -22.24 -49.76
N ALA A 256 13.48 -22.11 -48.90
CA ALA A 256 14.89 -22.10 -49.31
C ALA A 256 15.32 -23.44 -49.95
N VAL A 257 14.89 -24.58 -49.38
CA VAL A 257 15.20 -25.92 -49.91
C VAL A 257 14.44 -26.19 -51.21
N CYS A 258 13.20 -25.74 -51.34
CA CYS A 258 12.40 -25.91 -52.55
C CYS A 258 12.74 -24.89 -53.65
N ALA A 259 13.46 -23.81 -53.35
CA ALA A 259 13.76 -22.74 -54.30
C ALA A 259 14.41 -23.24 -55.62
N PRO A 260 15.42 -24.12 -55.63
CA PRO A 260 16.01 -24.60 -56.89
C PRO A 260 15.01 -25.36 -57.76
N MET A 261 14.10 -26.11 -57.14
CA MET A 261 13.04 -26.83 -57.86
C MET A 261 12.02 -25.86 -58.45
N LEU A 262 11.56 -24.89 -57.64
CA LEU A 262 10.58 -23.87 -58.05
C LEU A 262 11.08 -23.00 -59.22
N LEU A 263 12.37 -22.66 -59.20
CA LEU A 263 13.02 -21.91 -60.29
C LEU A 263 13.16 -22.75 -61.56
N ARG A 264 13.53 -24.03 -61.43
CA ARG A 264 13.70 -24.94 -62.58
C ARG A 264 12.39 -25.27 -63.28
N THR A 265 11.29 -25.41 -62.54
CA THR A 265 9.97 -25.70 -63.11
C THR A 265 9.28 -24.44 -63.65
N GLY A 266 9.86 -23.26 -63.46
CA GLY A 266 9.25 -21.97 -63.79
C GLY A 266 8.03 -21.63 -62.93
N ALA A 267 7.85 -22.33 -61.80
CA ALA A 267 6.72 -22.12 -60.88
C ALA A 267 6.88 -20.85 -60.02
N ALA A 268 8.10 -20.30 -59.93
CA ALA A 268 8.36 -19.01 -59.30
C ALA A 268 9.61 -18.35 -59.92
N THR A 269 9.70 -17.02 -59.85
CA THR A 269 10.92 -16.25 -60.19
C THR A 269 11.86 -16.09 -58.99
N VAL A 270 13.08 -15.60 -59.24
CA VAL A 270 14.05 -15.27 -58.17
C VAL A 270 13.49 -14.16 -57.27
N GLY A 271 12.91 -13.12 -57.85
CA GLY A 271 12.24 -12.06 -57.11
C GLY A 271 11.08 -12.58 -56.27
N GLU A 272 10.22 -13.46 -56.80
CA GLU A 272 9.10 -14.04 -56.05
C GLU A 272 9.56 -14.87 -54.84
N VAL A 273 10.64 -15.64 -54.97
CA VAL A 273 11.22 -16.39 -53.84
C VAL A 273 11.75 -15.44 -52.76
N VAL A 274 12.51 -14.41 -53.13
CA VAL A 274 13.06 -13.42 -52.17
C VAL A 274 11.93 -12.58 -51.54
N GLY A 275 10.92 -12.20 -52.32
CA GLY A 275 9.73 -11.51 -51.84
C GLY A 275 8.91 -12.36 -50.87
N ALA A 276 8.75 -13.66 -51.16
CA ALA A 276 8.11 -14.60 -50.24
C ALA A 276 8.89 -14.75 -48.93
N LEU A 277 10.22 -14.88 -48.98
CA LEU A 277 11.06 -14.89 -47.79
C LEU A 277 10.95 -13.57 -46.98
N THR A 278 10.80 -12.44 -47.66
CA THR A 278 10.56 -11.14 -47.03
C THR A 278 9.25 -11.15 -46.23
N TYR A 279 8.14 -11.66 -46.81
CA TYR A 279 6.89 -11.80 -46.06
C TYR A 279 7.01 -12.72 -44.85
N LEU A 280 7.75 -13.82 -44.97
CA LEU A 280 7.94 -14.78 -43.89
C LEU A 280 8.74 -14.20 -42.73
N VAL A 281 9.90 -13.61 -43.02
CA VAL A 281 10.86 -13.16 -42.01
C VAL A 281 10.47 -11.82 -41.39
N VAL A 282 10.03 -10.86 -42.20
CA VAL A 282 9.79 -9.48 -41.75
C VAL A 282 8.39 -9.30 -41.15
N THR A 283 7.39 -10.02 -41.67
CA THR A 283 5.98 -9.82 -41.27
C THR A 283 5.36 -11.00 -40.53
N LEU A 284 5.31 -12.19 -41.14
CA LEU A 284 4.60 -13.35 -40.59
C LEU A 284 5.25 -13.88 -39.31
N ALA A 285 6.56 -14.12 -39.29
CA ALA A 285 7.23 -14.68 -38.12
C ALA A 285 7.10 -13.79 -36.86
N PRO A 286 7.35 -12.46 -36.91
CA PRO A 286 7.11 -11.58 -35.77
C PRO A 286 5.64 -11.51 -35.36
N ALA A 287 4.70 -11.47 -36.31
CA ALA A 287 3.27 -11.40 -36.00
C ALA A 287 2.78 -12.65 -35.27
N VAL A 288 3.17 -13.85 -35.73
CA VAL A 288 2.83 -15.13 -35.09
C VAL A 288 3.45 -15.19 -33.67
N ARG A 289 4.71 -14.77 -33.50
CA ARG A 289 5.35 -14.72 -32.17
C ARG A 289 4.65 -13.75 -31.21
N ALA A 290 4.29 -12.55 -31.69
CA ALA A 290 3.59 -11.55 -30.91
C ALA A 290 2.19 -12.03 -30.48
N LEU A 291 1.43 -12.69 -31.38
CA LEU A 291 0.12 -13.25 -31.07
C LEU A 291 0.19 -14.21 -29.89
N ILE A 292 1.13 -15.15 -29.99
CA ILE A 292 1.29 -16.25 -29.06
C ILE A 292 1.82 -15.77 -27.72
N GLY A 293 2.78 -14.83 -27.70
CA GLY A 293 3.25 -14.21 -26.45
C GLY A 293 2.16 -13.41 -25.73
N THR A 294 1.29 -12.74 -26.49
CA THR A 294 0.21 -11.92 -25.93
C THR A 294 -0.92 -12.78 -25.37
N LEU A 295 -1.37 -13.81 -26.08
CA LEU A 295 -2.45 -14.69 -25.64
C LEU A 295 -2.10 -15.45 -24.34
N GLY A 296 -0.86 -15.92 -24.21
CA GLY A 296 -0.39 -16.65 -23.02
C GLY A 296 -0.22 -15.78 -21.77
N SER A 297 0.23 -14.53 -21.93
CA SER A 297 0.44 -13.60 -20.80
C SER A 297 -0.82 -12.84 -20.40
N TRP A 298 -1.68 -12.49 -21.36
CA TRP A 298 -2.89 -11.70 -21.12
C TRP A 298 -3.98 -12.48 -20.40
N SER A 299 -4.27 -13.71 -20.84
CA SER A 299 -5.41 -14.50 -20.36
C SER A 299 -5.37 -14.79 -18.86
N VAL A 300 -4.21 -14.68 -18.23
CA VAL A 300 -3.96 -15.09 -16.84
C VAL A 300 -3.94 -13.91 -15.91
N ARG A 301 -3.21 -12.85 -16.26
CA ARG A 301 -3.28 -11.59 -15.52
C ARG A 301 -4.71 -11.04 -15.54
N MET A 302 -5.39 -11.17 -16.68
CA MET A 302 -6.79 -10.72 -16.81
C MET A 302 -7.73 -11.56 -15.92
N ARG A 303 -7.66 -12.89 -15.96
CA ARG A 303 -8.54 -13.74 -15.12
C ARG A 303 -8.36 -13.48 -13.62
N ALA A 304 -7.12 -13.38 -13.15
CA ALA A 304 -6.83 -13.12 -11.74
C ALA A 304 -7.37 -11.75 -11.28
N VAL A 305 -7.15 -10.71 -12.08
CA VAL A 305 -7.61 -9.35 -11.74
C VAL A 305 -9.13 -9.24 -11.84
N LEU A 306 -9.76 -9.83 -12.86
CA LEU A 306 -11.22 -9.82 -12.98
C LEU A 306 -11.90 -10.57 -11.83
N ARG A 307 -11.37 -11.72 -11.39
CA ARG A 307 -11.90 -12.43 -10.22
C ARG A 307 -11.84 -11.57 -8.95
N ARG A 308 -10.72 -10.86 -8.74
CA ARG A 308 -10.56 -9.96 -7.58
C ARG A 308 -11.50 -8.76 -7.64
N LEU A 309 -11.68 -8.17 -8.83
CA LEU A 309 -12.63 -7.09 -9.03
C LEU A 309 -14.07 -7.56 -8.86
N ASP A 310 -14.42 -8.76 -9.32
CA ASP A 310 -15.77 -9.32 -9.17
C ASP A 310 -16.13 -9.54 -7.70
N LEU A 311 -15.22 -10.16 -6.92
CA LEU A 311 -15.37 -10.31 -5.47
C LEU A 311 -15.46 -8.96 -4.75
N ALA A 312 -14.72 -7.95 -5.20
CA ALA A 312 -14.78 -6.62 -4.61
C ALA A 312 -16.02 -5.81 -5.03
N CYS A 313 -16.54 -6.02 -6.24
CA CYS A 313 -17.72 -5.33 -6.76
C CYS A 313 -19.03 -6.06 -6.38
N ALA A 314 -18.96 -7.29 -5.89
CA ALA A 314 -20.06 -7.98 -5.24
C ALA A 314 -20.42 -7.27 -3.92
N ALA A 315 -21.10 -6.13 -4.01
CA ALA A 315 -21.72 -5.51 -2.86
C ALA A 315 -22.88 -6.40 -2.37
N PRO A 316 -23.07 -6.56 -1.05
CA PRO A 316 -24.31 -7.13 -0.52
C PRO A 316 -25.49 -6.35 -1.11
N GLU A 317 -26.57 -7.04 -1.50
CA GLU A 317 -27.78 -6.32 -1.91
C GLU A 317 -28.21 -5.39 -0.76
N PRO A 318 -28.50 -4.11 -1.07
CA PRO A 318 -29.02 -3.21 -0.04
C PRO A 318 -30.29 -3.85 0.53
N ALA A 319 -30.35 -3.99 1.85
CA ALA A 319 -31.59 -4.40 2.52
C ALA A 319 -32.72 -3.47 2.05
N ALA A 320 -33.91 -4.03 1.83
CA ALA A 320 -35.07 -3.25 1.42
C ALA A 320 -35.22 -2.03 2.34
N ASP A 321 -35.23 -0.85 1.72
CA ASP A 321 -35.39 0.41 2.43
C ASP A 321 -36.84 0.52 2.89
N GLY A 322 -37.06 1.07 4.08
CA GLY A 322 -38.40 1.29 4.61
C GLY A 322 -39.18 2.30 3.75
N THR A 323 -40.51 2.19 3.72
CA THR A 323 -41.39 3.08 2.96
C THR A 323 -42.31 3.93 3.84
N ALA A 324 -42.21 3.82 5.17
CA ALA A 324 -43.06 4.56 6.09
C ALA A 324 -42.72 6.06 6.06
N GLU A 325 -43.75 6.91 6.08
CA GLU A 325 -43.58 8.34 6.29
C GLU A 325 -43.25 8.62 7.76
N ALA A 326 -42.29 9.50 8.00
CA ALA A 326 -41.88 9.78 9.37
C ALA A 326 -42.87 10.72 10.08
N GLY A 327 -43.36 10.32 11.25
CA GLY A 327 -44.23 11.13 12.11
C GLY A 327 -43.53 12.39 12.65
N PRO A 328 -44.24 13.36 13.24
CA PRO A 328 -43.65 14.65 13.64
C PRO A 328 -42.72 14.58 14.86
N GLY A 329 -42.82 13.55 15.70
CA GLY A 329 -42.05 13.45 16.95
C GLY A 329 -40.61 12.95 16.81
N PHE A 330 -39.80 13.21 17.84
CA PHE A 330 -38.40 12.78 17.95
C PHE A 330 -38.11 11.89 19.17
N ASP A 331 -39.15 11.29 19.77
CA ASP A 331 -38.99 10.32 20.84
C ASP A 331 -38.20 9.09 20.36
N LEU A 332 -37.22 8.65 21.15
CA LEU A 332 -36.48 7.40 20.92
C LEU A 332 -36.95 6.34 21.90
N GLU A 333 -37.44 5.23 21.39
CA GLU A 333 -37.95 4.13 22.21
C GLU A 333 -37.28 2.81 21.81
N ALA A 334 -36.72 2.12 22.79
CA ALA A 334 -36.24 0.75 22.66
C ALA A 334 -37.22 -0.16 23.39
N GLU A 335 -37.75 -1.16 22.68
CA GLU A 335 -38.68 -2.17 23.20
C GLU A 335 -38.02 -3.55 23.09
N ASN A 336 -37.69 -4.15 24.24
CA ASN A 336 -37.04 -5.46 24.36
C ASN A 336 -35.84 -5.63 23.41
N LEU A 337 -35.04 -4.57 23.28
CA LEU A 337 -34.01 -4.44 22.25
C LEU A 337 -32.84 -5.39 22.53
N THR A 338 -32.54 -6.27 21.57
CA THR A 338 -31.42 -7.22 21.67
C THR A 338 -30.55 -7.14 20.43
N PHE A 339 -29.22 -7.11 20.62
CA PHE A 339 -28.27 -7.04 19.53
C PHE A 339 -27.00 -7.84 19.82
N GLY A 340 -26.51 -8.58 18.83
CA GLY A 340 -25.20 -9.23 18.82
C GLY A 340 -24.56 -9.14 17.43
N TYR A 341 -23.23 -9.03 17.37
CA TYR A 341 -22.49 -8.84 16.10
C TYR A 341 -22.47 -10.07 15.19
N GLY A 342 -22.94 -11.22 15.66
CA GLY A 342 -23.03 -12.45 14.87
C GLY A 342 -24.15 -13.35 15.38
N GLN A 343 -24.64 -14.22 14.50
CA GLN A 343 -25.74 -15.15 14.79
C GLN A 343 -25.50 -16.10 15.98
N HIS A 344 -24.24 -16.33 16.35
CA HIS A 344 -23.84 -17.15 17.50
C HIS A 344 -23.04 -16.36 18.54
N ALA A 345 -22.93 -15.05 18.38
CA ALA A 345 -22.26 -14.21 19.36
C ALA A 345 -23.19 -13.99 20.56
N VAL A 346 -22.62 -13.91 21.76
CA VAL A 346 -23.36 -13.47 22.94
C VAL A 346 -23.89 -12.05 22.67
N PRO A 347 -25.18 -11.77 22.88
CA PRO A 347 -25.73 -10.44 22.70
C PRO A 347 -25.00 -9.41 23.55
N VAL A 348 -24.63 -8.29 22.93
CA VAL A 348 -24.02 -7.14 23.60
C VAL A 348 -25.08 -6.33 24.34
N LEU A 349 -26.28 -6.25 23.77
CA LEU A 349 -27.48 -5.70 24.41
C LEU A 349 -28.54 -6.80 24.46
N GLN A 350 -29.24 -6.93 25.57
CA GLN A 350 -30.22 -7.99 25.78
C GLN A 350 -31.46 -7.43 26.47
N GLY A 351 -32.59 -7.45 25.78
CA GLY A 351 -33.89 -7.02 26.31
C GLY A 351 -33.90 -5.60 26.89
N LEU A 352 -33.23 -4.65 26.24
CA LEU A 352 -33.20 -3.26 26.69
C LEU A 352 -34.54 -2.57 26.40
N ASP A 353 -35.20 -2.11 27.47
CA ASP A 353 -36.34 -1.19 27.41
C ASP A 353 -35.89 0.22 27.82
N LEU A 354 -36.11 1.21 26.96
CA LEU A 354 -35.72 2.60 27.21
C LEU A 354 -36.61 3.57 26.45
N THR A 355 -37.04 4.66 27.11
CA THR A 355 -37.74 5.78 26.48
C THR A 355 -36.98 7.08 26.70
N VAL A 356 -36.57 7.71 25.60
CA VAL A 356 -35.94 9.04 25.57
C VAL A 356 -36.90 10.04 24.91
N PRO A 357 -37.64 10.84 25.69
CA PRO A 357 -38.52 11.85 25.15
C PRO A 357 -37.75 12.92 24.37
N GLU A 358 -38.45 13.55 23.44
CA GLU A 358 -37.97 14.69 22.70
C GLU A 358 -37.47 15.82 23.63
N GLY A 359 -36.28 16.35 23.33
CA GLY A 359 -35.69 17.45 24.09
C GLY A 359 -34.96 17.03 25.37
N ASP A 360 -34.84 15.73 25.64
CA ASP A 360 -34.14 15.23 26.82
C ASP A 360 -32.62 15.10 26.64
N HIS A 361 -31.88 15.05 27.75
CA HIS A 361 -30.43 14.87 27.81
C HIS A 361 -30.08 13.59 28.58
N LEU A 362 -29.72 12.54 27.84
CA LEU A 362 -29.35 11.23 28.37
C LEU A 362 -27.82 11.02 28.33
N ALA A 363 -27.22 10.67 29.48
CA ALA A 363 -25.85 10.14 29.52
C ALA A 363 -25.85 8.60 29.59
N VAL A 364 -25.04 7.94 28.78
CA VAL A 364 -24.85 6.48 28.78
C VAL A 364 -23.48 6.15 29.38
N VAL A 365 -23.46 5.39 30.47
CA VAL A 365 -22.26 5.10 31.26
C VAL A 365 -22.13 3.61 31.55
N GLY A 366 -20.90 3.12 31.62
CA GLY A 366 -20.59 1.72 31.94
C GLY A 366 -19.16 1.38 31.56
N ALA A 367 -18.72 0.17 31.91
CA ALA A 367 -17.36 -0.32 31.62
C ALA A 367 -17.03 -0.28 30.12
N SER A 368 -15.74 -0.29 29.77
CA SER A 368 -15.32 -0.43 28.37
C SER A 368 -15.79 -1.79 27.82
N GLY A 369 -16.26 -1.81 26.56
CA GLY A 369 -16.77 -3.03 25.92
C GLY A 369 -18.19 -3.45 26.32
N ILE A 370 -18.87 -2.75 27.22
CA ILE A 370 -20.23 -3.13 27.67
C ILE A 370 -21.36 -2.88 26.66
N GLY A 371 -21.06 -2.21 25.54
CA GLY A 371 -22.05 -1.95 24.48
C GLY A 371 -22.52 -0.51 24.31
N LYS A 372 -21.87 0.49 24.93
CA LYS A 372 -22.26 1.90 24.79
C LYS A 372 -22.22 2.40 23.34
N SER A 373 -21.11 2.19 22.64
CA SER A 373 -20.97 2.54 21.22
C SER A 373 -21.90 1.72 20.32
N THR A 374 -22.20 0.47 20.70
CA THR A 374 -23.22 -0.35 20.02
C THR A 374 -24.61 0.28 20.15
N LEU A 375 -24.97 0.80 21.32
CA LEU A 375 -26.22 1.52 21.53
C LEU A 375 -26.27 2.82 20.72
N ALA A 376 -25.19 3.60 20.71
CA ALA A 376 -25.07 4.80 19.87
C ALA A 376 -25.24 4.49 18.37
N ALA A 377 -24.67 3.37 17.91
CA ALA A 377 -24.80 2.90 16.54
C ALA A 377 -26.22 2.40 16.20
N LEU A 378 -26.95 1.84 17.16
CA LEU A 378 -28.36 1.49 16.99
C LEU A 378 -29.25 2.75 16.92
N PHE A 379 -29.08 3.70 17.84
CA PHE A 379 -29.85 4.97 17.86
C PHE A 379 -29.66 5.81 16.60
N SER A 380 -28.46 5.76 16.00
CA SER A 380 -28.18 6.42 14.73
C SER A 380 -28.62 5.64 13.48
N GLY A 381 -29.20 4.45 13.65
CA GLY A 381 -29.63 3.58 12.55
C GLY A 381 -28.49 2.96 11.75
N MET A 382 -27.25 3.04 12.23
CA MET A 382 -26.09 2.37 11.60
C MET A 382 -26.13 0.86 11.81
N LEU A 383 -26.69 0.40 12.93
CA LEU A 383 -26.96 -1.00 13.22
C LEU A 383 -28.46 -1.25 13.24
N ARG A 384 -28.87 -2.46 12.87
CA ARG A 384 -30.25 -2.94 13.03
C ARG A 384 -30.33 -3.87 14.24
N PRO A 385 -31.41 -3.80 15.04
CA PRO A 385 -31.60 -4.75 16.13
C PRO A 385 -31.70 -6.18 15.63
N GLY A 386 -31.20 -7.14 16.43
CA GLY A 386 -31.35 -8.57 16.15
C GLY A 386 -32.75 -9.08 16.54
N SER A 387 -33.29 -8.57 17.64
CA SER A 387 -34.70 -8.71 18.03
C SER A 387 -35.14 -7.50 18.87
N GLY A 388 -36.46 -7.37 19.07
CA GLY A 388 -37.07 -6.16 19.65
C GLY A 388 -37.27 -5.07 18.61
N ARG A 389 -37.65 -3.87 19.06
CA ARG A 389 -37.89 -2.72 18.19
C ARG A 389 -37.15 -1.50 18.70
N LEU A 390 -36.66 -0.69 17.78
CA LEU A 390 -36.20 0.67 18.03
C LEU A 390 -37.12 1.60 17.25
N LEU A 391 -37.86 2.46 17.95
CA LEU A 391 -38.81 3.39 17.36
C LEU A 391 -38.24 4.82 17.42
N LEU A 392 -38.51 5.56 16.35
CA LEU A 392 -38.21 6.98 16.22
C LEU A 392 -39.52 7.71 15.91
N GLY A 393 -39.99 8.54 16.86
CA GLY A 393 -41.29 9.21 16.75
C GLY A 393 -42.45 8.21 16.62
N GLY A 394 -42.36 7.08 17.32
CA GLY A 394 -43.35 6.00 17.30
C GLY A 394 -43.30 5.05 16.10
N ILE A 395 -42.34 5.23 15.17
CA ILE A 395 -42.21 4.38 13.97
C ILE A 395 -40.91 3.58 14.07
N PRO A 396 -40.92 2.26 13.83
CA PRO A 396 -39.70 1.46 13.81
C PRO A 396 -38.68 1.99 12.82
N VAL A 397 -37.43 2.14 13.27
CA VAL A 397 -36.32 2.64 12.44
C VAL A 397 -36.09 1.77 11.19
N THR A 398 -36.44 0.48 11.25
CA THR A 398 -36.37 -0.46 10.12
C THR A 398 -37.42 -0.23 9.04
N GLU A 399 -38.53 0.46 9.37
CA GLU A 399 -39.63 0.77 8.47
C GLU A 399 -39.50 2.17 7.85
N LEU A 400 -38.62 3.01 8.39
CA LEU A 400 -38.29 4.32 7.84
C LEU A 400 -37.26 4.21 6.72
N PRO A 401 -37.34 5.07 5.68
CA PRO A 401 -36.27 5.22 4.70
C PRO A 401 -34.96 5.64 5.39
N ALA A 402 -33.83 5.03 5.03
CA ALA A 402 -32.54 5.35 5.63
C ALA A 402 -32.16 6.84 5.50
N ALA A 403 -32.56 7.50 4.41
CA ALA A 403 -32.35 8.94 4.23
C ALA A 403 -33.08 9.75 5.33
N THR A 404 -34.30 9.37 5.68
CA THR A 404 -35.11 10.06 6.69
C THR A 404 -34.49 9.94 8.08
N VAL A 405 -33.98 8.75 8.44
CA VAL A 405 -33.28 8.53 9.72
C VAL A 405 -32.02 9.40 9.79
N ARG A 406 -31.22 9.46 8.70
CA ARG A 406 -29.99 10.25 8.62
C ARG A 406 -30.22 11.77 8.71
N HIS A 407 -31.39 12.26 8.32
CA HIS A 407 -31.74 13.67 8.49
C HIS A 407 -32.25 14.00 9.90
N ARG A 408 -32.69 13.01 10.67
CA ARG A 408 -33.22 13.20 12.03
C ARG A 408 -32.20 12.97 13.13
N VAL A 409 -31.23 12.08 12.91
CA VAL A 409 -30.20 11.71 13.89
C VAL A 409 -28.81 12.06 13.35
N ALA A 410 -28.05 12.82 14.11
CA ALA A 410 -26.63 13.07 13.85
C ALA A 410 -25.76 12.37 14.89
N LEU A 411 -24.74 11.65 14.43
CA LEU A 411 -23.77 10.97 15.27
C LEU A 411 -22.40 11.60 15.14
N ILE A 412 -21.74 11.83 16.28
CA ILE A 412 -20.31 12.05 16.33
C ILE A 412 -19.64 10.76 16.80
N PRO A 413 -18.85 10.10 15.95
CA PRO A 413 -18.15 8.88 16.34
C PRO A 413 -17.00 9.20 17.30
N GLN A 414 -16.53 8.16 18.00
CA GLN A 414 -15.38 8.21 18.91
C GLN A 414 -14.10 8.77 18.24
N GLU A 415 -13.84 8.36 17.00
CA GLU A 415 -12.73 8.88 16.19
C GLU A 415 -13.19 10.06 15.31
N ALA A 416 -12.79 11.27 15.68
CA ALA A 416 -13.11 12.47 14.91
C ALA A 416 -12.43 12.49 13.54
N TYR A 417 -13.17 12.87 12.51
CA TYR A 417 -12.70 12.90 11.12
C TYR A 417 -12.76 14.30 10.51
N VAL A 418 -11.72 14.64 9.75
CA VAL A 418 -11.57 15.89 9.00
C VAL A 418 -11.13 15.51 7.59
N PHE A 419 -11.76 16.10 6.58
CA PHE A 419 -11.46 15.88 5.16
C PHE A 419 -10.41 16.87 4.66
N ALA A 420 -9.69 16.49 3.62
CA ALA A 420 -8.90 17.47 2.87
C ALA A 420 -9.85 18.43 2.13
N GLY A 421 -9.60 19.74 2.24
CA GLY A 421 -10.51 20.80 1.81
C GLY A 421 -10.39 22.02 2.71
N THR A 422 -11.30 22.98 2.58
CA THR A 422 -11.30 24.17 3.45
C THR A 422 -11.86 23.87 4.84
N VAL A 423 -11.55 24.71 5.83
CA VAL A 423 -12.20 24.66 7.16
C VAL A 423 -13.72 24.80 7.00
N ARG A 424 -14.15 25.72 6.13
CA ARG A 424 -15.56 25.94 5.77
C ARG A 424 -16.24 24.68 5.26
N GLU A 425 -15.68 24.03 4.24
CA GLU A 425 -16.20 22.78 3.67
C GLU A 425 -16.32 21.67 4.73
N ASN A 426 -15.33 21.60 5.61
CA ASN A 426 -15.35 20.63 6.70
C ASN A 426 -16.47 20.89 7.69
N VAL A 427 -16.68 22.14 8.11
CA VAL A 427 -17.68 22.48 9.13
C VAL A 427 -19.10 22.46 8.55
N MET A 428 -19.29 22.88 7.30
CA MET A 428 -20.60 22.91 6.62
C MET A 428 -21.01 21.56 6.00
N TYR A 429 -20.22 20.49 6.20
CA TYR A 429 -20.42 19.20 5.53
C TYR A 429 -21.84 18.60 5.72
N LEU A 430 -22.47 18.80 6.88
CA LEU A 430 -23.83 18.32 7.19
C LEU A 430 -24.92 19.39 7.03
N CYS A 431 -24.54 20.62 6.73
CA CYS A 431 -25.45 21.74 6.50
C CYS A 431 -24.82 22.70 5.46
N PRO A 432 -24.81 22.32 4.16
CA PRO A 432 -24.12 23.07 3.11
C PRO A 432 -24.69 24.47 2.87
N ASP A 433 -25.93 24.71 3.28
CA ASP A 433 -26.67 25.96 3.05
C ASP A 433 -26.54 26.96 4.22
N ALA A 434 -25.71 26.65 5.23
CA ALA A 434 -25.52 27.54 6.39
C ALA A 434 -24.84 28.87 5.99
N ASP A 435 -25.36 29.99 6.50
CA ASP A 435 -24.76 31.30 6.30
C ASP A 435 -23.54 31.55 7.21
N ASP A 436 -22.75 32.57 6.89
CA ASP A 436 -21.54 32.92 7.65
C ASP A 436 -21.82 33.29 9.11
N HIS A 437 -23.00 33.84 9.39
CA HIS A 437 -23.42 34.19 10.74
C HIS A 437 -23.66 32.92 11.58
N THR A 438 -24.43 31.97 11.05
CA THR A 438 -24.70 30.68 11.70
C THR A 438 -23.42 29.88 11.89
N LEU A 439 -22.54 29.90 10.88
CA LEU A 439 -21.23 29.27 10.93
C LEU A 439 -20.37 29.84 12.07
N SER A 440 -20.32 31.17 12.19
CA SER A 440 -19.55 31.86 13.25
C SER A 440 -20.16 31.67 14.64
N ALA A 441 -21.50 31.68 14.75
CA ALA A 441 -22.20 31.43 16.01
C ALA A 441 -21.98 30.01 16.53
N ALA A 442 -22.02 29.01 15.64
CA ALA A 442 -21.71 27.63 15.99
C ALA A 442 -20.25 27.49 16.46
N ALA A 443 -19.30 28.12 15.76
CA ALA A 443 -17.90 28.09 16.15
C ALA A 443 -17.63 28.77 17.49
N ALA A 444 -18.38 29.81 17.84
CA ALA A 444 -18.32 30.43 19.15
C ALA A 444 -18.91 29.53 20.24
N ALA A 445 -20.07 28.92 19.98
CA ALA A 445 -20.77 28.05 20.92
C ALA A 445 -19.95 26.80 21.28
N THR A 446 -19.29 26.17 20.29
CA THR A 446 -18.49 24.95 20.50
C THR A 446 -17.03 25.21 20.88
N GLY A 447 -16.56 26.46 20.82
CA GLY A 447 -15.16 26.82 21.09
C GLY A 447 -14.20 26.61 19.92
N LEU A 448 -14.68 26.48 18.68
CA LEU A 448 -13.84 26.30 17.48
C LEU A 448 -13.20 27.61 16.99
N ALA A 449 -13.74 28.79 17.32
CA ALA A 449 -13.28 30.09 16.80
C ALA A 449 -11.74 30.35 16.91
N PRO A 450 -11.05 29.98 18.02
CA PRO A 450 -9.59 30.13 18.10
C PRO A 450 -8.83 29.27 17.07
N VAL A 451 -9.34 28.07 16.80
CA VAL A 451 -8.75 27.15 15.82
C VAL A 451 -8.88 27.71 14.42
N VAL A 452 -10.07 28.25 14.05
CA VAL A 452 -10.29 28.90 12.75
C VAL A 452 -9.35 30.07 12.56
N THR A 453 -9.19 30.91 13.59
CA THR A 453 -8.31 32.07 13.56
C THR A 453 -6.85 31.65 13.34
N ARG A 454 -6.39 30.65 14.10
CA ARG A 454 -5.02 30.13 14.00
C ARG A 454 -4.74 29.51 12.63
N LEU A 455 -5.73 28.86 12.01
CA LEU A 455 -5.60 28.28 10.67
C LEU A 455 -5.62 29.32 9.55
N GLY A 456 -5.95 30.58 9.83
CA GLY A 456 -5.99 31.67 8.85
C GLY A 456 -7.38 31.94 8.27
N GLY A 457 -8.45 31.49 8.94
CA GLY A 457 -9.84 31.75 8.55
C GLY A 457 -10.57 30.54 7.95
N TRP A 458 -11.80 30.78 7.50
CA TRP A 458 -12.71 29.74 6.98
C TRP A 458 -12.22 29.09 5.68
N ASP A 459 -11.55 29.86 4.82
CA ASP A 459 -11.08 29.38 3.51
C ASP A 459 -9.67 28.77 3.56
N ALA A 460 -9.10 28.63 4.77
CA ALA A 460 -7.83 27.95 4.96
C ALA A 460 -7.93 26.48 4.52
N VAL A 461 -6.97 26.03 3.71
CA VAL A 461 -6.96 24.67 3.14
C VAL A 461 -6.24 23.71 4.09
N ILE A 462 -6.96 22.68 4.51
CA ILE A 462 -6.43 21.52 5.23
C ILE A 462 -6.09 20.45 4.19
N THR A 463 -4.81 20.10 4.05
CA THR A 463 -4.35 19.08 3.07
C THR A 463 -4.05 17.74 3.72
N ALA A 464 -3.47 17.77 4.93
CA ALA A 464 -3.10 16.59 5.68
C ALA A 464 -3.56 16.73 7.14
N PRO A 465 -4.83 16.40 7.44
CA PRO A 465 -5.43 16.66 8.75
C PRO A 465 -4.67 16.07 9.94
N ALA A 466 -4.05 14.89 9.77
CA ALA A 466 -3.28 14.22 10.82
C ALA A 466 -2.00 14.97 11.22
N HIS A 467 -1.41 15.76 10.30
CA HIS A 467 -0.18 16.52 10.54
C HIS A 467 -0.44 17.98 10.90
N GLN A 468 -1.55 18.55 10.46
CA GLN A 468 -1.88 19.97 10.63
C GLN A 468 -2.73 20.27 11.86
N LEU A 469 -3.44 19.27 12.40
CA LEU A 469 -4.40 19.45 13.49
C LEU A 469 -4.10 18.50 14.64
N SER A 470 -4.21 19.01 15.86
CA SER A 470 -4.20 18.17 17.07
C SER A 470 -5.45 17.28 17.13
N ALA A 471 -5.42 16.23 17.95
CA ALA A 471 -6.58 15.34 18.14
C ALA A 471 -7.81 16.11 18.66
N GLY A 472 -7.60 17.05 19.60
CA GLY A 472 -8.66 17.92 20.12
C GLY A 472 -9.24 18.86 19.07
N GLU A 473 -8.42 19.44 18.18
CA GLU A 473 -8.94 20.30 17.10
C GLU A 473 -9.76 19.54 16.07
N ARG A 474 -9.33 18.34 15.69
CA ARG A 474 -10.13 17.48 14.81
C ARG A 474 -11.48 17.17 15.43
N GLN A 475 -11.50 16.95 16.75
CA GLN A 475 -12.71 16.72 17.52
C GLN A 475 -13.60 17.97 17.58
N LEU A 476 -13.05 19.17 17.81
CA LEU A 476 -13.80 20.43 17.77
C LEU A 476 -14.41 20.71 16.38
N ILE A 477 -13.69 20.41 15.29
CA ILE A 477 -14.22 20.54 13.93
C ILE A 477 -15.40 19.58 13.73
N ALA A 478 -15.27 18.31 14.13
CA ALA A 478 -16.34 17.32 14.04
C ALA A 478 -17.56 17.68 14.92
N LEU A 479 -17.32 18.18 16.15
CA LEU A 479 -18.34 18.71 17.05
C LEU A 479 -19.11 19.86 16.41
N THR A 480 -18.41 20.85 15.88
CA THR A 480 -19.04 22.01 15.26
C THR A 480 -19.83 21.64 14.00
N ARG A 481 -19.32 20.70 13.19
CA ARG A 481 -20.04 20.13 12.05
C ARG A 481 -21.38 19.53 12.45
N VAL A 482 -21.42 18.76 13.53
CA VAL A 482 -22.67 18.14 14.00
C VAL A 482 -23.55 19.13 14.74
N TYR A 483 -22.97 20.13 15.40
CA TYR A 483 -23.71 21.23 16.01
C TYR A 483 -24.53 22.02 14.96
N LEU A 484 -23.98 22.21 13.76
CA LEU A 484 -24.65 22.89 12.65
C LEU A 484 -25.71 22.05 11.92
N SER A 485 -25.74 20.74 12.14
CA SER A 485 -26.72 19.85 11.49
C SER A 485 -28.16 20.25 11.84
N PRO A 486 -29.15 20.04 10.95
CA PRO A 486 -30.56 20.23 11.29
C PRO A 486 -31.15 19.07 12.13
N ALA A 487 -30.37 18.03 12.44
CA ALA A 487 -30.87 16.85 13.16
C ALA A 487 -31.43 17.19 14.56
N GLY A 488 -32.65 16.74 14.83
CA GLY A 488 -33.35 16.91 16.12
C GLY A 488 -32.84 15.99 17.22
N ILE A 489 -32.05 14.97 16.88
CA ILE A 489 -31.41 14.05 17.82
C ILE A 489 -29.90 14.05 17.55
N VAL A 490 -29.11 14.25 18.60
CA VAL A 490 -27.64 14.22 18.54
C VAL A 490 -27.11 13.13 19.45
N VAL A 491 -26.26 12.27 18.89
CA VAL A 491 -25.55 11.22 19.64
C VAL A 491 -24.06 11.54 19.65
N LEU A 492 -23.48 11.68 20.84
CA LEU A 492 -22.06 11.92 21.06
C LEU A 492 -21.42 10.63 21.59
N ASP A 493 -20.70 9.88 20.75
CA ASP A 493 -20.01 8.66 21.18
C ASP A 493 -18.58 8.99 21.62
N GLU A 494 -18.37 9.27 22.92
CA GLU A 494 -17.07 9.68 23.47
C GLU A 494 -16.42 10.89 22.74
N ALA A 495 -17.27 11.73 22.13
CA ALA A 495 -16.88 12.79 21.23
C ALA A 495 -16.18 14.00 21.89
N THR A 496 -15.79 13.90 23.16
CA THR A 496 -15.05 14.92 23.92
C THR A 496 -13.77 14.37 24.57
N CYS A 497 -13.38 13.12 24.31
CA CYS A 497 -12.30 12.45 25.02
C CYS A 497 -10.89 13.08 24.86
N HIS A 498 -10.62 13.77 23.74
CA HIS A 498 -9.36 14.47 23.48
C HIS A 498 -9.44 15.98 23.79
N LEU A 499 -10.55 16.45 24.34
CA LEU A 499 -10.69 17.83 24.81
C LEU A 499 -10.21 17.95 26.26
N ASP A 500 -9.72 19.13 26.61
CA ASP A 500 -9.54 19.48 28.01
C ASP A 500 -10.92 19.62 28.71
N PRO A 501 -10.98 19.51 30.05
CA PRO A 501 -12.24 19.55 30.78
C PRO A 501 -13.07 20.82 30.58
N ALA A 502 -12.45 21.96 30.28
CA ALA A 502 -13.17 23.23 30.06
C ALA A 502 -13.80 23.26 28.67
N ALA A 503 -13.07 22.83 27.64
CA ALA A 503 -13.57 22.69 26.28
C ALA A 503 -14.68 21.63 26.18
N GLU A 504 -14.56 20.51 26.90
CA GLU A 504 -15.62 19.49 27.02
C GLU A 504 -16.89 20.09 27.63
N ALA A 505 -16.77 20.80 28.77
CA ALA A 505 -17.90 21.39 29.45
C ALA A 505 -18.60 22.45 28.57
N LEU A 506 -17.83 23.27 27.87
CA LEU A 506 -18.34 24.25 26.91
C LEU A 506 -19.15 23.56 25.79
N ALA A 507 -18.57 22.56 25.15
CA ALA A 507 -19.21 21.84 24.04
C ALA A 507 -20.50 21.13 24.49
N GLU A 508 -20.48 20.37 25.58
CA GLU A 508 -21.68 19.68 26.08
C GLU A 508 -22.78 20.67 26.48
N THR A 509 -22.43 21.79 27.11
CA THR A 509 -23.41 22.84 27.45
C THR A 509 -24.01 23.46 26.20
N ALA A 510 -23.21 23.70 25.17
CA ALA A 510 -23.70 24.20 23.89
C ALA A 510 -24.70 23.23 23.26
N PHE A 511 -24.40 21.92 23.23
CA PHE A 511 -25.33 20.90 22.71
C PHE A 511 -26.61 20.80 23.53
N ALA A 512 -26.52 20.87 24.86
CA ALA A 512 -27.70 20.86 25.72
C ALA A 512 -28.59 22.11 25.52
N ALA A 513 -28.00 23.26 25.16
CA ALA A 513 -28.72 24.50 24.89
C ALA A 513 -29.24 24.63 23.45
N ARG A 514 -28.77 23.79 22.52
CA ARG A 514 -29.15 23.82 21.09
C ARG A 514 -30.63 23.48 20.85
N GLY A 515 -31.25 22.75 21.78
CA GLY A 515 -32.57 22.16 21.61
C GLY A 515 -32.51 20.81 20.88
N GLY A 516 -33.58 20.02 21.02
CA GLY A 516 -33.61 18.62 20.57
C GLY A 516 -33.06 17.64 21.61
N THR A 517 -33.04 16.36 21.26
CA THR A 517 -32.61 15.28 22.15
C THR A 517 -31.09 15.08 22.07
N LEU A 518 -30.42 15.01 23.21
CA LEU A 518 -28.98 14.79 23.31
C LEU A 518 -28.69 13.47 24.03
N VAL A 519 -27.95 12.58 23.37
CA VAL A 519 -27.45 11.33 23.95
C VAL A 519 -25.92 11.39 24.02
N VAL A 520 -25.34 11.34 25.21
CA VAL A 520 -23.90 11.39 25.42
C VAL A 520 -23.41 10.06 25.96
N VAL A 521 -22.61 9.32 25.18
CA VAL A 521 -21.83 8.20 25.70
C VAL A 521 -20.63 8.76 26.43
N ALA A 522 -20.68 8.72 27.76
CA ALA A 522 -19.67 9.35 28.59
C ALA A 522 -18.54 8.37 28.92
N HIS A 523 -17.29 8.82 28.70
CA HIS A 523 -16.08 8.18 29.22
C HIS A 523 -15.57 8.89 30.49
N ARG A 524 -16.06 10.11 30.77
CA ARG A 524 -15.76 10.88 31.98
C ARG A 524 -17.00 11.00 32.83
N PHE A 525 -16.82 10.85 34.15
CA PHE A 525 -17.92 10.90 35.09
C PHE A 525 -18.54 12.31 35.20
N SER A 526 -17.80 13.37 34.82
CA SER A 526 -18.27 14.76 34.74
C SER A 526 -19.53 14.93 33.87
N SER A 527 -19.62 14.24 32.74
CA SER A 527 -20.77 14.33 31.82
C SER A 527 -22.06 13.80 32.47
N THR A 528 -21.96 12.86 33.41
CA THR A 528 -23.14 12.32 34.11
C THR A 528 -23.85 13.36 34.97
N ARG A 529 -23.10 14.29 35.57
CA ARG A 529 -23.66 15.37 36.39
C ARG A 529 -24.40 16.42 35.59
N ARG A 530 -24.09 16.53 34.29
CA ARG A 530 -24.72 17.49 33.36
C ARG A 530 -25.94 16.90 32.65
N ALA A 531 -26.11 15.58 32.70
CA ALA A 531 -27.25 14.89 32.10
C ALA A 531 -28.50 14.97 32.98
N ARG A 532 -29.66 15.02 32.35
CA ARG A 532 -30.95 14.97 33.05
C ARG A 532 -31.26 13.55 33.50
N ARG A 533 -30.89 12.57 32.68
CA ARG A 533 -31.03 11.15 32.97
C ARG A 533 -29.76 10.40 32.61
N ILE A 534 -29.51 9.32 33.33
CA ILE A 534 -28.33 8.48 33.15
C ILE A 534 -28.80 7.05 32.93
N LEU A 535 -28.34 6.45 31.84
CA LEU A 535 -28.42 5.02 31.57
C LEU A 535 -27.10 4.38 31.97
N PHE A 536 -27.10 3.64 33.06
CA PHE A 536 -25.97 2.84 33.51
C PHE A 536 -26.08 1.41 32.98
N LEU A 537 -25.12 1.00 32.15
CA LEU A 537 -25.01 -0.35 31.60
C LEU A 537 -24.07 -1.19 32.47
N ASP A 538 -24.64 -2.21 33.13
CA ASP A 538 -23.93 -3.19 33.96
C ASP A 538 -24.39 -4.62 33.62
N GLY A 539 -23.77 -5.20 32.60
CA GLY A 539 -24.14 -6.50 32.05
C GLY A 539 -25.53 -6.49 31.40
N ALA A 540 -26.34 -7.50 31.71
CA ALA A 540 -27.66 -7.70 31.09
C ALA A 540 -28.78 -6.83 31.70
N ARG A 541 -28.51 -6.03 32.75
CA ARG A 541 -29.53 -5.24 33.44
C ARG A 541 -29.17 -3.75 33.44
N PRO A 542 -29.67 -2.98 32.47
CA PRO A 542 -29.49 -1.53 32.48
C PRO A 542 -30.25 -0.89 33.65
N SER A 543 -29.71 0.17 34.23
CA SER A 543 -30.38 1.00 35.24
C SER A 543 -30.55 2.43 34.74
N LEU A 544 -31.73 3.02 34.89
CA LEU A 544 -32.05 4.37 34.45
C LEU A 544 -32.45 5.22 35.65
N GLY A 545 -31.89 6.42 35.77
CA GLY A 545 -32.24 7.37 36.83
C GLY A 545 -31.44 8.66 36.76
N THR A 546 -31.62 9.52 37.74
CA THR A 546 -30.77 10.71 37.94
C THR A 546 -29.44 10.33 38.62
N HIS A 547 -28.49 11.27 38.64
CA HIS A 547 -27.18 11.06 39.28
C HIS A 547 -27.33 10.62 40.74
N ASP A 548 -28.15 11.34 41.49
CA ASP A 548 -28.33 11.12 42.93
C ASP A 548 -29.09 9.82 43.22
N GLU A 549 -30.11 9.50 42.42
CA GLU A 549 -30.86 8.24 42.53
C GLU A 549 -29.95 7.03 42.28
N LEU A 550 -29.18 7.04 41.20
CA LEU A 550 -28.29 5.92 40.87
C LEU A 550 -27.14 5.79 41.88
N LEU A 551 -26.64 6.91 42.40
CA LEU A 551 -25.60 6.91 43.44
C LEU A 551 -26.09 6.26 44.74
N ALA A 552 -27.38 6.44 45.08
CA ALA A 552 -27.99 5.86 46.26
C ALA A 552 -28.45 4.40 46.06
N THR A 553 -28.93 4.04 44.86
CA THR A 553 -29.65 2.78 44.63
C THR A 553 -28.85 1.73 43.88
N VAL A 554 -27.82 2.10 43.12
CA VAL A 554 -27.05 1.18 42.26
C VAL A 554 -25.60 1.10 42.72
N PRO A 555 -25.21 0.02 43.44
CA PRO A 555 -23.86 -0.13 43.98
C PRO A 555 -22.75 -0.06 42.91
N GLY A 556 -23.00 -0.59 41.71
CA GLY A 556 -22.06 -0.54 40.59
C GLY A 556 -21.80 0.89 40.10
N TYR A 557 -22.84 1.71 40.01
CA TYR A 557 -22.72 3.12 39.66
C TYR A 557 -21.97 3.91 40.75
N ALA A 558 -22.28 3.66 42.02
CA ALA A 558 -21.59 4.29 43.15
C ALA A 558 -20.10 3.90 43.23
N ALA A 559 -19.76 2.65 42.89
CA ALA A 559 -18.37 2.21 42.79
C ALA A 559 -17.62 2.96 41.67
N LEU A 560 -18.24 3.12 40.50
CA LEU A 560 -17.68 3.89 39.40
C LEU A 560 -17.50 5.37 39.77
N ALA A 561 -18.46 5.95 40.48
CA ALA A 561 -18.42 7.34 40.96
C ALA A 561 -17.23 7.58 41.92
N ARG A 562 -17.02 6.67 42.88
CA ARG A 562 -15.89 6.75 43.82
C ARG A 562 -14.55 6.63 43.10
N HIS A 563 -14.44 5.66 42.18
CA HIS A 563 -13.22 5.48 41.41
C HIS A 563 -12.89 6.71 40.55
N ALA A 564 -13.90 7.35 39.96
CA ALA A 564 -13.71 8.60 39.22
C ALA A 564 -13.29 9.78 40.11
N ALA A 565 -13.74 9.81 41.36
CA ALA A 565 -13.34 10.83 42.33
C ALA A 565 -11.88 10.66 42.80
N ASP A 566 -11.41 9.41 42.98
CA ASP A 566 -10.03 9.11 43.39
C ASP A 566 -8.98 9.40 42.31
N VAL A 567 -9.36 9.35 41.02
CA VAL A 567 -8.47 9.63 39.88
C VAL A 567 -8.36 11.14 39.56
N GLY A 568 -9.21 11.98 40.17
CA GLY A 568 -9.06 13.44 40.12
C GLY A 568 -8.03 13.92 41.14
N LEU A 569 -6.80 14.22 40.70
CA LEU A 569 -5.73 14.70 41.58
C LEU A 569 -6.17 15.93 42.43
N PRO A 570 -5.74 16.00 43.71
CA PRO A 570 -5.98 17.12 44.59
C PRO A 570 -5.19 18.36 44.14
N THR A 571 -5.79 19.54 44.24
CA THR A 571 -5.06 20.81 44.24
C THR A 571 -4.10 20.82 45.44
N PRO A 572 -2.77 20.95 45.26
CA PRO A 572 -1.88 21.05 46.39
C PRO A 572 -2.09 22.40 47.07
N SER A 573 -2.72 22.37 48.23
CA SER A 573 -2.65 23.44 49.23
C SER A 573 -1.18 23.59 49.65
N CYS A 574 -0.54 24.68 49.25
CA CYS A 574 0.72 25.14 49.85
C CYS A 574 0.46 25.48 51.32
N ALA A 575 0.66 24.55 52.24
CA ALA A 575 0.82 24.84 53.66
C ALA A 575 1.61 23.73 54.38
N SER A 576 2.67 24.15 55.08
CA SER A 576 3.51 23.44 56.06
C SER A 576 4.45 22.32 55.56
N MET A 577 5.70 22.69 55.23
CA MET A 577 6.85 21.83 55.51
C MET A 577 7.30 22.07 56.97
N PRO A 578 7.60 21.03 57.76
CA PRO A 578 8.45 21.17 58.94
C PRO A 578 9.93 21.17 58.52
N ASP A 579 10.67 22.14 59.06
CA ASP A 579 12.12 22.27 58.95
C ASP A 579 12.87 21.13 59.68
N ASN A 580 13.31 20.09 58.95
CA ASN A 580 14.61 19.44 59.17
C ASN A 580 14.89 18.33 58.15
N PRO A 581 16.13 18.19 57.62
CA PRO A 581 16.52 17.03 56.83
C PRO A 581 16.88 15.84 57.75
N PRO A 582 16.43 14.60 57.49
CA PRO A 582 16.97 13.43 58.16
C PRO A 582 18.29 12.98 57.52
N ASP A 583 19.23 12.66 58.40
CA ASP A 583 20.59 12.18 58.23
C ASP A 583 20.71 10.92 57.32
N PRO A 584 21.57 10.90 56.28
CA PRO A 584 21.69 9.76 55.38
C PRO A 584 22.60 8.68 55.98
N GLY A 585 22.09 7.91 56.93
CA GLY A 585 22.97 7.03 57.71
C GLY A 585 22.33 5.89 58.49
N ARG A 586 21.29 5.20 57.97
CA ARG A 586 20.98 3.78 58.27
C ARG A 586 19.68 3.33 57.63
N TRP A 587 19.80 2.55 56.56
CA TRP A 587 18.81 1.53 56.21
C TRP A 587 19.56 0.24 55.85
N THR A 588 19.43 -0.78 56.69
CA THR A 588 19.87 -2.14 56.40
C THR A 588 18.80 -2.87 55.59
N PRO A 589 19.10 -3.43 54.40
CA PRO A 589 18.11 -4.17 53.65
C PRO A 589 17.97 -5.60 54.19
N ALA A 590 16.75 -5.97 54.55
CA ALA A 590 16.38 -7.36 54.76
C ALA A 590 16.44 -8.12 53.42
N ARG A 591 17.13 -9.26 53.43
CA ARG A 591 17.32 -10.16 52.30
C ARG A 591 15.99 -10.59 51.68
N THR A 592 15.76 -10.16 50.46
CA THR A 592 14.97 -10.88 49.46
C THR A 592 15.77 -10.91 48.17
N THR A 593 15.96 -12.10 47.60
CA THR A 593 16.74 -12.36 46.39
C THR A 593 15.95 -12.01 45.12
N PRO A 594 16.52 -11.24 44.18
CA PRO A 594 16.03 -11.23 42.81
C PRO A 594 17.07 -11.70 41.77
N ARG A 595 16.53 -12.54 40.89
CA ARG A 595 16.95 -12.96 39.57
C ARG A 595 17.88 -12.02 38.79
N SER A 596 18.85 -12.66 38.14
CA SER A 596 19.79 -12.17 37.13
C SER A 596 19.16 -11.25 36.08
N THR A 597 19.51 -9.97 36.14
CA THR A 597 19.31 -8.97 35.08
C THR A 597 20.60 -8.16 34.94
N HIS A 598 21.60 -8.72 34.27
CA HIS A 598 22.86 -8.06 33.97
C HIS A 598 23.27 -8.40 32.53
N MET A 599 22.59 -7.81 31.54
CA MET A 599 23.20 -7.62 30.21
C MET A 599 22.46 -6.59 29.34
N THR A 600 21.21 -6.25 29.65
CA THR A 600 20.39 -5.33 28.83
C THR A 600 20.52 -3.86 29.19
N ARG A 601 21.29 -3.48 30.22
CA ARG A 601 21.36 -2.07 30.68
C ARG A 601 22.46 -1.22 30.03
N HIS A 602 23.42 -1.82 29.32
CA HIS A 602 24.56 -1.08 28.77
C HIS A 602 24.37 -0.56 27.33
N LEU A 603 23.28 -0.93 26.64
CA LEU A 603 23.04 -0.49 25.25
C LEU A 603 22.06 0.70 25.12
N ASP A 604 21.26 0.99 26.15
CA ASP A 604 20.28 2.09 26.13
C ASP A 604 20.89 3.47 26.46
N GLU A 605 22.16 3.53 26.86
CA GLU A 605 22.86 4.78 27.24
C GLU A 605 23.94 5.21 26.23
N SER A 606 24.05 4.54 25.08
CA SER A 606 25.08 4.89 24.08
C SER A 606 24.60 6.02 23.15
N PRO A 607 25.37 7.12 22.97
CA PRO A 607 24.97 8.23 22.12
C PRO A 607 24.89 7.80 20.65
N VAL A 608 23.83 8.20 19.95
CA VAL A 608 23.69 7.98 18.50
C VAL A 608 24.54 9.02 17.79
N LEU A 609 25.51 8.55 16.99
CA LEU A 609 26.42 9.41 16.26
C LEU A 609 25.94 9.58 14.82
N VAL A 610 25.68 10.82 14.42
CA VAL A 610 25.23 11.20 13.07
C VAL A 610 26.37 11.91 12.36
N LEU A 611 26.74 11.40 11.19
CA LEU A 611 27.78 11.98 10.34
C LEU A 611 27.15 12.91 9.31
N GLN A 612 27.59 14.17 9.29
CA GLN A 612 27.13 15.17 8.34
C GLN A 612 28.28 15.67 7.45
N ARG A 613 27.91 16.02 6.22
CA ARG A 613 28.78 16.70 5.24
C ARG A 613 28.28 18.10 4.96
N GLU A 614 29.21 19.03 4.78
CA GLU A 614 28.90 20.39 4.33
C GLU A 614 28.58 20.41 2.83
N THR A 615 27.39 20.87 2.47
CA THR A 615 26.95 20.98 1.08
C THR A 615 27.11 22.43 0.63
N ALA A 616 27.82 22.65 -0.48
CA ALA A 616 28.12 23.99 -0.98
C ALA A 616 26.84 24.82 -1.20
N GLY A 617 26.59 25.80 -0.31
CA GLY A 617 25.50 26.76 -0.41
C GLY A 617 24.17 26.39 0.26
N THR A 618 24.02 25.18 0.84
CA THR A 618 22.73 24.73 1.43
C THR A 618 22.82 24.20 2.87
N GLY A 619 23.99 24.25 3.50
CA GLY A 619 24.20 23.77 4.88
C GLY A 619 24.62 22.29 4.96
N TRP A 620 24.51 21.71 6.15
CA TRP A 620 25.00 20.36 6.46
C TRP A 620 23.92 19.30 6.18
N SER A 621 24.31 18.18 5.58
CA SER A 621 23.41 17.06 5.23
C SER A 621 23.85 15.76 5.91
N ASP A 622 22.90 15.01 6.45
CA ASP A 622 23.12 13.67 7.03
C ASP A 622 23.58 12.68 5.95
N ILE A 623 24.72 12.04 6.19
CA ILE A 623 25.35 11.12 5.22
C ILE A 623 25.74 9.78 5.84
N GLY A 624 25.48 9.55 7.12
CA GLY A 624 25.75 8.26 7.76
C GLY A 624 25.47 8.22 9.26
N HIS A 625 25.52 7.01 9.81
CA HIS A 625 25.35 6.75 11.24
C HIS A 625 26.45 5.79 11.72
N GLY A 626 26.80 5.83 13.00
CA GLY A 626 27.68 4.81 13.57
C GLY A 626 27.76 4.81 15.08
N LEU A 627 28.71 4.01 15.58
CA LEU A 627 28.88 3.70 16.99
C LEU A 627 30.27 4.16 17.42
N SER A 628 30.38 4.71 18.63
CA SER A 628 31.68 5.00 19.27
C SER A 628 32.31 3.67 19.68
N VAL A 629 33.60 3.45 19.38
CA VAL A 629 34.22 2.13 19.58
C VAL A 629 35.39 2.12 20.59
N ASP A 630 35.95 3.27 20.98
CA ASP A 630 36.76 3.45 22.22
C ASP A 630 37.06 4.95 22.42
N ALA A 631 37.80 5.30 23.49
CA ALA A 631 38.22 6.64 23.94
C ALA A 631 39.09 7.44 22.93
N GLY A 632 38.52 7.73 21.76
CA GLY A 632 39.11 8.58 20.74
C GLY A 632 38.90 8.11 19.30
N HIS A 633 38.22 6.98 19.02
CA HIS A 633 38.00 6.50 17.65
C HIS A 633 36.55 6.10 17.39
N VAL A 634 36.03 6.44 16.22
CA VAL A 634 34.64 6.14 15.80
C VAL A 634 34.64 5.39 14.48
N LEU A 635 33.77 4.38 14.42
CA LEU A 635 33.46 3.62 13.21
C LEU A 635 32.09 4.04 12.69
N LEU A 636 32.06 4.61 11.50
CA LEU A 636 30.86 5.15 10.88
C LEU A 636 30.58 4.45 9.55
N ARG A 637 29.30 4.18 9.29
CA ARG A 637 28.84 3.72 7.99
C ARG A 637 28.26 4.89 7.21
N ALA A 638 28.84 5.18 6.05
CA ALA A 638 28.24 6.11 5.10
C ALA A 638 27.00 5.48 4.46
N SER A 639 25.96 6.29 4.25
CA SER A 639 24.73 5.92 3.56
C SER A 639 25.01 5.46 2.13
N ALA A 640 24.22 4.50 1.63
CA ALA A 640 24.43 3.93 0.30
C ALA A 640 24.34 5.01 -0.79
N GLY A 641 25.30 5.02 -1.72
CA GLY A 641 25.38 6.02 -2.79
C GLY A 641 26.06 7.34 -2.41
N THR A 642 26.59 7.45 -1.19
CA THR A 642 27.41 8.61 -0.76
C THR A 642 28.88 8.28 -0.89
N THR A 643 29.63 9.07 -1.67
CA THR A 643 31.09 8.95 -1.80
C THR A 643 31.73 10.07 -0.99
N ILE A 644 32.42 9.68 0.08
CA ILE A 644 33.26 10.52 0.93
C ILE A 644 34.68 10.39 0.41
N THR A 645 35.31 11.53 0.17
CA THR A 645 36.69 11.64 -0.28
C THR A 645 37.64 11.94 0.87
N GLU A 646 38.88 11.45 0.78
CA GLU A 646 39.89 11.67 1.82
C GLU A 646 40.21 13.17 1.92
N GLY A 647 40.01 13.76 3.11
CA GLY A 647 40.21 15.20 3.36
C GLY A 647 38.95 16.08 3.25
N GLU A 648 37.78 15.50 2.96
CA GLU A 648 36.50 16.23 2.94
C GLU A 648 36.08 16.67 4.37
N PRO A 649 35.60 17.92 4.59
CA PRO A 649 35.23 18.41 5.91
C PRO A 649 33.95 17.70 6.39
N LEU A 650 34.09 16.94 7.47
CA LEU A 650 33.01 16.15 8.07
C LEU A 650 32.81 16.58 9.52
N ARG A 651 31.55 16.60 9.97
CA ARG A 651 31.18 16.85 11.36
C ARG A 651 30.37 15.69 11.92
N LEU A 652 30.63 15.39 13.19
CA LEU A 652 29.91 14.36 13.93
C LEU A 652 29.05 15.00 15.00
N PHE A 653 27.78 14.63 15.05
CA PHE A 653 26.87 15.02 16.12
C PHE A 653 26.56 13.83 17.01
N ALA A 654 26.74 14.01 18.32
CA ALA A 654 26.30 13.05 19.32
C ALA A 654 24.92 13.47 19.85
N VAL A 655 23.94 12.59 19.71
CA VAL A 655 22.60 12.76 20.29
C VAL A 655 22.47 11.78 21.44
N GLU A 656 22.45 12.30 22.66
CA GLU A 656 22.18 11.51 23.86
C GLU A 656 20.67 11.29 24.02
N PRO A 657 20.21 10.08 24.37
CA PRO A 657 18.80 9.82 24.59
C PRO A 657 18.27 10.68 25.76
N GLY A 658 17.44 11.68 25.46
CA GLY A 658 16.80 12.54 26.46
C GLY A 658 17.50 13.87 26.77
N ALA A 659 18.56 14.25 26.03
CA ALA A 659 19.19 15.56 26.14
C ALA A 659 18.65 16.55 25.08
N ASP A 660 18.38 17.80 25.49
CA ASP A 660 17.93 18.90 24.60
C ASP A 660 19.09 19.58 23.84
N GLU A 661 20.34 19.19 24.09
CA GLU A 661 21.54 19.78 23.48
C GLU A 661 22.29 18.79 22.58
N VAL A 662 22.50 19.18 21.32
CA VAL A 662 23.28 18.41 20.34
C VAL A 662 24.72 18.93 20.35
N ARG A 663 25.71 18.06 20.64
CA ARG A 663 27.14 18.44 20.63
C ARG A 663 27.80 18.09 19.30
N ALA A 664 28.42 19.08 18.67
CA ALA A 664 29.27 18.90 17.50
C ALA A 664 30.70 18.52 17.92
N VAL A 665 31.27 17.51 17.27
CA VAL A 665 32.65 17.06 17.50
C VAL A 665 33.41 17.03 16.18
N ASP A 666 34.58 17.69 16.16
CA ASP A 666 35.47 17.70 14.99
C ASP A 666 36.27 16.40 14.89
N LEU A 667 36.43 15.92 13.65
CA LEU A 667 37.14 14.68 13.31
C LEU A 667 38.55 14.98 12.80
N ARG A 668 39.54 14.15 13.17
CA ARG A 668 40.91 14.17 12.59
C ARG A 668 41.36 12.77 12.19
N GLY A 669 42.19 12.70 11.14
CA GLY A 669 42.72 11.42 10.63
C GLY A 669 41.61 10.50 10.15
N VAL A 670 40.88 10.94 9.11
CA VAL A 670 39.72 10.23 8.57
C VAL A 670 40.18 9.28 7.47
N ASP A 671 40.18 7.99 7.75
CA ASP A 671 40.46 6.94 6.78
C ASP A 671 39.14 6.36 6.25
N VAL A 672 38.97 6.32 4.93
CA VAL A 672 37.73 5.86 4.27
C VAL A 672 38.00 4.57 3.50
N LEU A 673 37.33 3.49 3.89
CA LEU A 673 37.45 2.16 3.30
C LEU A 673 36.19 1.83 2.47
N PRO A 674 36.26 1.79 1.13
CA PRO A 674 35.11 1.49 0.29
C PRO A 674 34.76 -0.02 0.28
N ARG A 675 33.45 -0.35 0.34
CA ARG A 675 32.93 -1.72 0.25
C ARG A 675 31.62 -1.79 -0.53
N GLY A 676 31.69 -2.10 -1.83
CA GLY A 676 30.50 -2.15 -2.69
C GLY A 676 29.79 -0.80 -2.74
N ASP A 677 28.52 -0.75 -2.35
CA ASP A 677 27.68 0.46 -2.42
C ASP A 677 27.78 1.39 -1.20
N TRP A 678 28.67 1.12 -0.24
CA TRP A 678 28.86 1.94 0.97
C TRP A 678 30.34 2.04 1.39
N GLN A 679 30.65 2.95 2.31
CA GLN A 679 32.00 3.21 2.82
C GLN A 679 32.04 3.09 4.36
N LEU A 680 33.10 2.47 4.88
CA LEU A 680 33.43 2.46 6.30
C LEU A 680 34.39 3.61 6.58
N VAL A 681 34.05 4.48 7.52
CA VAL A 681 34.89 5.61 7.93
C VAL A 681 35.43 5.35 9.32
N VAL A 682 36.75 5.40 9.46
CA VAL A 682 37.45 5.35 10.75
C VAL A 682 38.03 6.74 11.00
N ALA A 683 37.64 7.36 12.11
CA ALA A 683 38.08 8.71 12.43
C ALA A 683 38.45 8.84 13.90
N ARG A 684 39.42 9.71 14.21
CA ARG A 684 39.81 10.05 15.57
C ARG A 684 39.00 11.25 16.07
N LEU A 685 38.40 11.14 17.25
CA LEU A 685 37.71 12.22 17.95
C LEU A 685 38.73 13.13 18.63
N VAL A 686 38.59 14.43 18.44
CA VAL A 686 39.36 15.43 19.20
C VAL A 686 38.54 15.83 20.43
N ALA A 687 38.62 15.05 21.51
CA ALA A 687 37.89 15.36 22.76
C ALA A 687 38.76 16.16 23.73
N GLY A 688 38.29 17.35 24.11
CA GLY A 688 38.79 18.08 25.28
C GLY A 688 38.42 17.35 26.56
N GLY A 689 39.42 16.72 27.20
CA GLY A 689 39.47 16.40 28.63
C GLY A 689 38.37 15.49 29.21
N GLY A 690 38.59 14.18 29.18
CA GLY A 690 37.90 13.22 30.07
C GLY A 690 38.02 11.77 29.60
N GLN A 691 38.76 10.92 30.33
CA GLN A 691 38.92 9.48 30.04
C GLN A 691 37.83 8.65 30.72
N PRO A 692 37.28 7.64 30.01
CA PRO A 692 36.96 6.35 30.62
C PRO A 692 37.53 5.16 29.81
N SER A 693 37.88 4.08 30.52
CA SER A 693 38.60 2.91 30.02
C SER A 693 37.71 1.68 29.85
N ALA A 694 37.79 0.99 28.69
CA ALA A 694 37.85 -0.48 28.51
C ALA A 694 37.34 -0.93 27.12
N GLY A 695 38.20 -0.99 26.08
CA GLY A 695 37.79 -1.45 24.73
C GLY A 695 38.84 -2.25 23.93
N ARG A 696 40.06 -2.44 24.44
CA ARG A 696 41.17 -3.02 23.65
C ARG A 696 40.98 -4.48 23.21
N ARG A 697 40.18 -5.30 23.91
CA ARG A 697 39.97 -6.72 23.54
C ARG A 697 39.00 -6.88 22.37
N GLU A 698 37.87 -6.17 22.38
CA GLU A 698 36.85 -6.27 21.33
C GLU A 698 37.35 -5.78 19.97
N VAL A 699 38.12 -4.69 19.93
CA VAL A 699 38.71 -4.18 18.67
C VAL A 699 39.75 -5.16 18.11
N ALA A 700 40.57 -5.76 18.97
CA ALA A 700 41.53 -6.76 18.56
C ALA A 700 40.87 -8.06 18.08
N ASP A 701 39.67 -8.40 18.58
CA ASP A 701 38.89 -9.56 18.14
C ASP A 701 38.19 -9.29 16.79
N VAL A 702 37.68 -8.07 16.57
CA VAL A 702 37.08 -7.65 15.27
C VAL A 702 38.14 -7.54 14.17
N LEU A 703 39.31 -6.97 14.47
CA LEU A 703 40.42 -6.90 13.50
C LEU A 703 41.00 -8.29 13.19
N ARG A 704 41.08 -9.20 14.18
CA ARG A 704 41.45 -10.60 13.95
C ARG A 704 40.40 -11.37 13.14
N ALA A 705 39.11 -11.10 13.35
CA ALA A 705 38.02 -11.68 12.53
C ALA A 705 38.08 -11.20 11.07
N LEU A 706 38.54 -9.97 10.84
CA LEU A 706 38.83 -9.44 9.49
C LEU A 706 40.11 -10.05 8.89
N GLU A 707 41.14 -10.34 9.69
CA GLU A 707 42.35 -11.05 9.25
C GLU A 707 42.06 -12.51 8.84
N SER A 708 41.03 -13.14 9.40
CA SER A 708 40.62 -14.52 9.07
C SER A 708 39.77 -14.65 7.78
N THR A 709 39.56 -13.55 7.05
CA THR A 709 38.85 -13.58 5.76
C THR A 709 39.82 -14.04 4.66
N ASP A 710 39.41 -14.97 3.77
CA ASP A 710 40.26 -15.60 2.72
C ASP A 710 40.76 -14.65 1.62
N ASP A 711 40.51 -13.34 1.75
CA ASP A 711 40.98 -12.33 0.81
C ASP A 711 42.28 -11.69 1.32
N ALA A 712 43.41 -12.16 0.78
CA ALA A 712 44.77 -11.73 1.12
C ALA A 712 44.97 -10.20 1.08
N ARG A 713 44.14 -9.48 0.33
CA ARG A 713 44.16 -8.01 0.22
C ARG A 713 43.65 -7.35 1.50
N TRP A 714 42.57 -7.89 2.07
CA TRP A 714 41.97 -7.41 3.32
C TRP A 714 42.76 -7.85 4.54
N THR A 715 43.37 -9.04 4.50
CA THR A 715 44.31 -9.48 5.54
C THR A 715 45.49 -8.52 5.68
N ALA A 716 46.01 -7.97 4.57
CA ALA A 716 47.11 -7.00 4.59
C ALA A 716 46.67 -5.62 5.12
N ALA A 717 45.48 -5.14 4.74
CA ALA A 717 44.91 -3.89 5.22
C ALA A 717 44.51 -3.96 6.72
N ALA A 718 43.92 -5.07 7.17
CA ALA A 718 43.60 -5.32 8.57
C ALA A 718 44.86 -5.40 9.44
N ARG A 719 45.94 -6.06 8.97
CA ARG A 719 47.26 -6.05 9.63
C ARG A 719 47.90 -4.66 9.69
N ALA A 720 47.62 -3.79 8.72
CA ALA A 720 48.11 -2.41 8.71
C ALA A 720 47.33 -1.53 9.69
N ALA A 721 45.99 -1.64 9.69
CA ALA A 721 45.11 -0.95 10.63
C ALA A 721 45.32 -1.42 12.08
N GLN A 722 45.47 -2.73 12.30
CA GLN A 722 45.81 -3.30 13.61
C GLN A 722 47.17 -2.82 14.10
N ARG A 723 48.17 -2.70 13.22
CA ARG A 723 49.45 -2.08 13.58
C ARG A 723 49.28 -0.60 13.91
N ALA A 724 48.57 0.18 13.11
CA ALA A 724 48.32 1.60 13.38
C ALA A 724 47.60 1.84 14.73
N VAL A 725 46.60 1.01 15.06
CA VAL A 725 45.87 1.04 16.35
C VAL A 725 46.76 0.61 17.52
N LEU A 726 47.71 -0.30 17.31
CA LEU A 726 48.63 -0.77 18.35
C LEU A 726 49.87 0.12 18.52
N THR A 727 50.31 0.85 17.48
CA THR A 727 51.53 1.67 17.49
C THR A 727 51.30 3.19 17.44
N ASP A 728 50.03 3.63 17.32
CA ASP A 728 49.60 5.03 17.31
C ASP A 728 50.27 5.89 16.18
N THR A 729 50.63 5.25 15.06
CA THR A 729 51.26 5.90 13.88
C THR A 729 50.43 5.73 12.60
N PRO A 730 50.22 6.79 11.78
CA PRO A 730 49.42 6.71 10.56
C PRO A 730 50.15 5.95 9.44
N VAL A 731 49.43 5.09 8.71
CA VAL A 731 49.96 4.30 7.58
C VAL A 731 48.97 4.33 6.41
N SER A 732 49.43 4.71 5.23
CA SER A 732 48.63 4.75 3.99
C SER A 732 48.47 3.37 3.34
N VAL A 733 47.25 2.98 2.96
CA VAL A 733 46.93 1.66 2.34
C VAL A 733 46.54 1.82 0.85
N PRO A 734 46.99 0.96 -0.10
CA PRO A 734 46.73 1.14 -1.53
C PRO A 734 45.39 0.52 -2.00
N ALA A 735 44.75 1.11 -3.03
CA ALA A 735 43.41 0.76 -3.54
C ALA A 735 43.37 -0.47 -4.49
N VAL A 736 42.29 -1.26 -4.46
CA VAL A 736 42.15 -2.52 -5.23
C VAL A 736 40.73 -2.78 -5.78
N ALA A 737 40.62 -3.40 -6.98
CA ALA A 737 39.39 -3.62 -7.81
C ALA A 737 38.79 -5.07 -7.79
N ALA A 738 37.49 -5.22 -8.16
CA ALA A 738 36.57 -6.40 -8.02
C ALA A 738 36.36 -7.27 -9.30
N PRO A 739 35.99 -8.59 -9.27
CA PRO A 739 34.60 -9.18 -9.15
C PRO A 739 34.56 -10.67 -8.59
N PRO A 740 33.63 -11.63 -8.91
CA PRO A 740 32.14 -11.86 -8.75
C PRO A 740 31.73 -13.07 -7.79
N PRO A 741 30.42 -13.48 -7.59
CA PRO A 741 29.87 -14.30 -6.45
C PRO A 741 29.65 -15.82 -6.79
N PRO A 742 29.30 -16.82 -5.89
CA PRO A 742 28.07 -16.91 -5.01
C PRO A 742 28.05 -17.86 -3.75
N ASN A 743 26.86 -17.95 -3.10
CA ASN A 743 26.21 -19.00 -2.26
C ASN A 743 26.41 -19.08 -0.72
N ASP A 744 25.26 -19.14 -0.01
CA ASP A 744 25.06 -19.18 1.46
C ASP A 744 24.28 -20.45 1.90
N ASP A 745 24.61 -21.01 3.08
CA ASP A 745 23.69 -21.78 3.94
C ASP A 745 24.06 -21.64 5.45
N GLU A 746 23.05 -21.24 6.23
CA GLU A 746 22.70 -21.24 7.69
C GLU A 746 23.70 -21.10 8.89
N GLY A 747 23.34 -20.23 9.88
CA GLY A 747 23.30 -20.54 11.34
C GLY A 747 24.07 -19.70 12.42
N GLU A 748 23.37 -18.85 13.20
CA GLU A 748 23.64 -18.28 14.59
C GLU A 748 24.79 -17.23 14.89
N PRO A 749 25.00 -16.76 16.16
CA PRO A 749 24.31 -15.66 16.86
C PRO A 749 25.08 -14.31 16.89
N LEU A 750 26.28 -14.22 16.31
CA LEU A 750 27.04 -12.97 16.11
C LEU A 750 26.64 -12.21 14.82
N SER A 751 25.67 -12.75 14.11
CA SER A 751 25.20 -12.35 12.78
C SER A 751 24.67 -10.91 12.66
N TRP A 752 24.43 -10.18 13.74
CA TRP A 752 23.89 -8.81 13.66
C TRP A 752 24.98 -7.77 13.34
N LEU A 753 26.17 -7.91 13.95
CA LEU A 753 27.34 -7.03 13.70
C LEU A 753 27.93 -7.31 12.32
N CYS A 754 28.03 -8.59 11.93
CA CYS A 754 28.48 -8.97 10.59
C CYS A 754 27.47 -8.57 9.49
N ARG A 755 26.16 -8.55 9.78
CA ARG A 755 25.13 -8.03 8.85
C ARG A 755 25.10 -6.51 8.75
N MET A 756 25.39 -5.80 9.84
CA MET A 756 25.50 -4.33 9.84
C MET A 756 26.67 -3.83 8.98
N PHE A 757 27.76 -4.61 8.90
CA PHE A 757 28.98 -4.33 8.11
C PHE A 757 29.21 -5.27 6.90
N GLY A 758 28.24 -6.12 6.55
CA GLY A 758 28.23 -6.96 5.34
C GLY A 758 29.39 -7.96 5.15
N ILE A 759 29.91 -8.60 6.20
CA ILE A 759 31.03 -9.59 6.15
C ILE A 759 30.50 -11.03 6.27
N GLY A 760 30.92 -11.93 5.37
CA GLY A 760 30.71 -13.38 5.50
C GLY A 760 31.79 -14.01 6.39
N CYS A 761 31.40 -14.87 7.34
CA CYS A 761 32.32 -15.56 8.26
C CYS A 761 32.68 -16.97 7.74
N PRO A 762 33.91 -17.47 7.97
CA PRO A 762 34.33 -18.81 7.54
C PRO A 762 33.85 -19.93 8.49
N PRO A 763 33.78 -21.20 8.04
CA PRO A 763 33.41 -22.33 8.88
C PRO A 763 34.55 -22.75 9.82
N PRO A 764 34.28 -23.33 11.00
CA PRO A 764 35.33 -23.80 11.89
C PRO A 764 35.97 -25.09 11.36
N THR A 765 37.30 -25.14 11.37
CA THR A 765 38.08 -26.37 11.25
C THR A 765 37.93 -27.22 12.51
N SER A 766 37.66 -28.51 12.34
CA SER A 766 37.69 -29.51 13.41
C SER A 766 39.07 -29.61 14.07
N THR A 767 39.18 -29.16 15.32
CA THR A 767 39.96 -29.74 16.43
C THR A 767 39.54 -29.09 17.73
#